data_AF-A0A943XSR2-F1
#
_entry.id   AF-A0A943XSR2-F1
#
_cell.length_a   1.000
_cell.length_b   1.000
_cell.length_c   1.000
_cell.angle_alpha   90.00
_cell.angle_beta   90.00
_cell.angle_gamma   90.00
#
_symmetry.space_group_name_H-M   'P 1'
#
loop_
_entity.id
_entity.type
_entity.pdbx_description
1 polymer ?
#
loop_
_entity_poly.entity_id
_entity_poly.type
_entity_poly.pdbx_seq_one_letter_code
_entity_poly.pdbx_strand_id
1 'polypeptide(L)'
;MKDRFFTKLDWAAFWTATVLTFAVYFYTLGPSVGLEDSGELATAAANLGVPHPPGYPFWTFCSWLFCKLFSWVTYMGHPTPAWAVSCCSAFFGALAAGCTAMLICRSGRDFVENSSLICFGGGVAGALTFALSPVEWSQSTIVEIYSLNALFLMWVFLLSYRWLRRPSDKILWLTAFVFGLGLTNYQVLLFAIVPLALVILMKNFSLFRDVFIYLMPVALTYQILQVGQLVRADYTMSSDAINKHLPLQSASVPSSTLLALAIVLVIASIVGAIILKRRGEIEKAVKCLLFCGGGGALLLLLSGFIFTSKVTWKGADLELSPLVDPLWYVAIAAAVAASVVAAALAAIKMPDDETANQKSFAERLSLQMRPEMFVAIAFAVLAVFIALSVPVAGDGGYLGPKYPWGKSTCVFIFLIALLFAMCSFTRKGLSFAVPVSALHLAAFILLSHGALNGLTHPTTWYFIWPIAWNFVVLALCWVALPNGKSVAFAALFTQLGVSFYAYMPIVSDLRNPPMNWGYPRTWEGFKHAIMRGQYEAIAFQMPKWGAILNYFEDVRVQFTDVLIPFVFVPFVLAKKVVRKENRVMFWQWMAPVLVCFLMMSILLVGLANVKGDLQDGFIQKVKFISSHAMLALWIGYGLVFAATLLSKKISHAVLAAVMIAVSFIFPLVDNYCGNYRLGVNEVAFKLGGSEQNKHTFGWQFGAYQLDGAKAIKEQITADEEPLPDPSYPPPMDKFSIFFGGTDPGRFVPTYMIYSAIFRPDVYLITQNALADDTYMSVQRDLYGDEIWIPAKEDSAEAFNIYVDEVQRGVRPANGDLKIENGRVQVTGALGVMEINGILTKMMHNHDKNRHSFYVEESYVIPWMYNYLSPHGLIMKINPSHTPYSAATAAKDNDFWDWYMRRLLADPMYRRDFAGQKSFSKLRAAIAGLYIRQGRYREGSQAFREACLLYPASPEATFRYVQECLLPFRKWTETLELMDYTDEIDPNNRRTASLRDYVNRIQALLSETERLEKLRKNKELNEFESLMLAKCYFDLGRGGEAASLVAPLVPKLKDASALKIAYTILLESRFVREGEQALDAYLKANPTGDAEAWLQLALLQHRAGRRAAAMSSFNQAVYVNSSVVERRLQKRESDLLEIYTGWARHQPRNRQRESTSVWK
;
A
#
# COMPACT_ATOMS: atom_id res chain seq x y z
N MET A 1 30.15 29.71 31.64
CA MET A 1 28.91 28.93 31.37
C MET A 1 28.88 28.58 29.90
N LYS A 2 28.70 27.31 29.50
CA LYS A 2 28.63 26.93 28.07
C LYS A 2 27.37 27.54 27.45
N ASP A 3 27.53 28.42 26.46
CA ASP A 3 26.40 29.04 25.76
C ASP A 3 25.45 27.99 25.18
N ARG A 4 24.18 28.05 25.60
CA ARG A 4 23.10 27.20 25.10
C ARG A 4 22.97 27.38 23.59
N PHE A 5 22.81 26.28 22.84
CA PHE A 5 22.70 26.38 21.38
C PHE A 5 21.39 27.04 20.95
N PHE A 6 20.27 26.62 21.55
CA PHE A 6 18.99 27.31 21.43
C PHE A 6 18.87 28.33 22.55
N THR A 7 18.62 29.57 22.15
CA THR A 7 18.46 30.73 23.01
C THR A 7 17.00 30.89 23.44
N LYS A 8 16.73 31.78 24.40
CA LYS A 8 15.34 32.11 24.80
C LYS A 8 14.49 32.57 23.62
N LEU A 9 15.09 33.26 22.64
CA LEU A 9 14.38 33.74 21.45
C LEU A 9 13.96 32.60 20.51
N ASP A 10 14.78 31.55 20.35
CA ASP A 10 14.40 30.40 19.52
C ASP A 10 13.26 29.62 20.15
N TRP A 11 13.27 29.49 21.48
CA TRP A 11 12.15 28.92 22.24
C TRP A 11 10.91 29.80 22.20
N ALA A 12 11.06 31.13 22.19
CA ALA A 12 9.94 32.04 21.99
C ALA A 12 9.33 31.85 20.61
N ALA A 13 10.15 31.73 19.54
CA ALA A 13 9.65 31.46 18.19
C ALA A 13 8.90 30.12 18.12
N PHE A 14 9.47 29.07 18.73
CA PHE A 14 8.84 27.76 18.88
C PHE A 14 7.45 27.86 19.51
N TRP A 15 7.36 28.41 20.73
CA TRP A 15 6.10 28.46 21.47
C TRP A 15 5.08 29.42 20.85
N THR A 16 5.52 30.52 20.25
CA THR A 16 4.62 31.45 19.55
C THR A 16 3.93 30.74 18.39
N ALA A 17 4.70 30.06 17.53
CA ALA A 17 4.12 29.30 16.42
C ALA A 17 3.23 28.15 16.93
N THR A 18 3.71 27.35 17.89
CA THR A 18 2.93 26.23 18.45
C THR A 18 1.61 26.68 19.06
N VAL A 19 1.59 27.75 19.87
CA VAL A 19 0.35 28.21 20.53
C VAL A 19 -0.62 28.80 19.51
N LEU A 20 -0.16 29.63 18.58
CA LEU A 20 -1.03 30.21 17.54
C LEU A 20 -1.63 29.12 16.64
N THR A 21 -0.80 28.19 16.16
CA THR A 21 -1.25 27.06 15.35
C THR A 21 -2.20 26.15 16.12
N PHE A 22 -1.88 25.78 17.36
CA PHE A 22 -2.75 24.93 18.17
C PHE A 22 -4.09 25.59 18.44
N ALA A 23 -4.13 26.91 18.71
CA ALA A 23 -5.39 27.63 18.90
C ALA A 23 -6.30 27.57 17.68
N VAL A 24 -5.73 27.76 16.47
CA VAL A 24 -6.47 27.61 15.21
C VAL A 24 -6.96 26.17 15.06
N TYR A 25 -6.04 25.19 15.11
CA TYR A 25 -6.40 23.79 14.91
C TYR A 25 -7.43 23.29 15.91
N PHE A 26 -7.27 23.63 17.19
CA PHE A 26 -8.18 23.26 18.27
C PHE A 26 -9.59 23.83 18.05
N TYR A 27 -9.69 25.10 17.63
CA TYR A 27 -10.99 25.71 17.30
C TYR A 27 -11.65 25.05 16.09
N THR A 28 -10.85 24.48 15.20
CA THR A 28 -11.31 23.90 13.94
C THR A 28 -11.42 22.37 13.94
N LEU A 29 -11.31 21.71 15.09
CA LEU A 29 -11.33 20.25 15.21
C LEU A 29 -12.69 19.64 14.86
N GLY A 30 -12.66 18.44 14.29
CA GLY A 30 -13.84 17.58 14.17
C GLY A 30 -14.46 17.26 15.54
N PRO A 31 -15.79 17.40 15.73
CA PRO A 31 -16.44 17.11 17.01
C PRO A 31 -16.58 15.60 17.30
N SER A 32 -16.52 14.77 16.25
CA SER A 32 -16.73 13.33 16.31
C SER A 32 -15.96 12.66 15.16
N VAL A 33 -16.13 11.34 15.00
CA VAL A 33 -15.52 10.58 13.91
C VAL A 33 -15.88 11.20 12.56
N GLY A 34 -14.86 11.33 11.70
CA GLY A 34 -15.03 11.66 10.30
C GLY A 34 -15.36 10.41 9.49
N LEU A 35 -15.36 10.56 8.17
CA LEU A 35 -15.46 9.44 7.23
C LEU A 35 -14.05 8.96 6.84
N GLU A 36 -13.95 8.02 5.91
CA GLU A 36 -12.66 7.42 5.47
C GLU A 36 -11.97 6.61 6.58
N ASP A 37 -10.65 6.74 6.74
CA ASP A 37 -9.87 5.95 7.71
C ASP A 37 -10.10 6.41 9.17
N SER A 38 -10.85 7.51 9.39
CA SER A 38 -11.07 8.10 10.71
C SER A 38 -11.69 7.11 11.70
N GLY A 39 -12.68 6.33 11.29
CA GLY A 39 -13.32 5.34 12.18
C GLY A 39 -12.36 4.22 12.58
N GLU A 40 -11.52 3.79 11.64
CA GLU A 40 -10.54 2.73 11.83
C GLU A 40 -9.48 3.15 12.85
N LEU A 41 -8.88 4.31 12.58
CA LEU A 41 -7.82 4.92 13.38
C LEU A 41 -8.34 5.28 14.77
N ALA A 42 -9.54 5.84 14.89
CA ALA A 42 -10.13 6.16 16.18
C ALA A 42 -10.45 4.90 17.01
N THR A 43 -10.91 3.82 16.37
CA THR A 43 -11.17 2.53 17.03
C THR A 43 -9.86 1.90 17.53
N ALA A 44 -8.82 1.91 16.69
CA ALA A 44 -7.49 1.45 17.08
C ALA A 44 -6.93 2.27 18.25
N ALA A 45 -7.02 3.61 18.19
CA ALA A 45 -6.55 4.47 19.27
C ALA A 45 -7.32 4.24 20.59
N ALA A 46 -8.64 4.13 20.55
CA ALA A 46 -9.46 3.91 21.74
C ALA A 46 -9.13 2.59 22.47
N ASN A 47 -8.82 1.55 21.71
CA ASN A 47 -8.61 0.19 22.21
C ASN A 47 -7.14 -0.24 22.31
N LEU A 48 -6.20 0.64 21.94
CA LEU A 48 -4.79 0.28 21.75
C LEU A 48 -4.67 -0.90 20.77
N GLY A 49 -5.20 -0.72 19.56
CA GLY A 49 -5.32 -1.72 18.49
C GLY A 49 -4.20 -1.70 17.45
N VAL A 50 -4.40 -2.41 16.34
CA VAL A 50 -3.51 -2.38 15.16
C VAL A 50 -4.33 -1.94 13.93
N PRO A 51 -4.16 -0.68 13.46
CA PRO A 51 -4.77 -0.19 12.23
C PRO A 51 -4.05 -0.73 10.99
N HIS A 52 -4.50 -0.30 9.82
CA HIS A 52 -4.01 -0.74 8.53
C HIS A 52 -2.49 -0.53 8.37
N PRO A 53 -1.83 -1.37 7.56
CA PRO A 53 -0.40 -1.34 7.31
C PRO A 53 0.16 0.06 7.03
N PRO A 54 1.23 0.50 7.74
CA PRO A 54 2.11 -0.30 8.59
C PRO A 54 1.71 -0.45 10.08
N GLY A 55 0.50 -0.07 10.50
CA GLY A 55 -0.01 -0.29 11.86
C GLY A 55 0.36 0.79 12.90
N TYR A 56 1.11 1.82 12.51
CA TYR A 56 1.34 3.07 13.24
C TYR A 56 1.63 2.95 14.76
N PRO A 57 2.53 2.07 15.26
CA PRO A 57 2.61 1.72 16.68
C PRO A 57 2.77 2.91 17.64
N PHE A 58 3.70 3.83 17.34
CA PHE A 58 3.95 4.98 18.21
C PHE A 58 2.80 5.98 18.18
N TRP A 59 2.17 6.19 17.02
CA TRP A 59 0.97 7.00 16.89
C TRP A 59 -0.19 6.40 17.69
N THR A 60 -0.43 5.09 17.56
CA THR A 60 -1.52 4.41 18.28
C THR A 60 -1.35 4.54 19.78
N PHE A 61 -0.12 4.41 20.29
CA PHE A 61 0.17 4.63 21.71
C PHE A 61 -0.09 6.08 22.16
N CYS A 62 0.38 7.08 21.40
CA CYS A 62 0.13 8.48 21.72
C CYS A 62 -1.35 8.84 21.67
N SER A 63 -2.06 8.41 20.62
CA SER A 63 -3.49 8.63 20.43
C SER A 63 -4.31 7.93 21.51
N TRP A 64 -3.94 6.71 21.91
CA TRP A 64 -4.54 6.02 23.06
C TRP A 64 -4.37 6.81 24.36
N LEU A 65 -3.18 7.38 24.61
CA LEU A 65 -2.96 8.23 25.78
C LEU A 65 -3.86 9.46 25.75
N PHE A 66 -4.04 10.11 24.60
CA PHE A 66 -4.98 11.21 24.43
C PHE A 66 -6.43 10.78 24.69
N CYS A 67 -6.86 9.62 24.18
CA CYS A 67 -8.18 9.06 24.49
C CYS A 67 -8.39 8.86 26.00
N LYS A 68 -7.35 8.48 26.75
CA LYS A 68 -7.43 8.38 28.22
C LYS A 68 -7.44 9.74 28.89
N LEU A 69 -6.58 10.66 28.46
CA LEU A 69 -6.50 12.01 28.98
C LEU A 69 -7.75 12.84 28.72
N PHE A 70 -8.53 12.55 27.68
CA PHE A 70 -9.75 13.31 27.35
C PHE A 70 -11.01 12.44 27.39
N SER A 71 -10.99 11.36 28.16
CA SER A 71 -12.10 10.41 28.28
C SER A 71 -13.41 11.01 28.81
N TRP A 72 -13.36 12.20 29.44
CA TRP A 72 -14.52 12.95 29.89
C TRP A 72 -15.20 13.80 28.79
N VAL A 73 -14.57 13.96 27.62
CA VAL A 73 -15.15 14.75 26.53
C VAL A 73 -16.24 13.93 25.84
N THR A 74 -17.42 14.52 25.72
CA THR A 74 -18.58 13.89 25.09
C THR A 74 -19.11 14.74 23.93
N TYR A 75 -19.73 14.07 22.97
CA TYR A 75 -20.46 14.66 21.87
C TYR A 75 -21.87 14.06 21.86
N MET A 76 -22.93 14.89 21.87
CA MET A 76 -24.32 14.44 22.01
C MET A 76 -24.57 13.52 23.23
N GLY A 77 -23.85 13.72 24.34
CA GLY A 77 -23.96 12.88 25.54
C GLY A 77 -23.15 11.58 25.50
N HIS A 78 -22.37 11.35 24.45
CA HIS A 78 -21.63 10.12 24.20
C HIS A 78 -20.11 10.35 24.22
N PRO A 79 -19.27 9.47 24.81
CA PRO A 79 -17.81 9.58 24.74
C PRO A 79 -17.31 9.72 23.30
N THR A 80 -16.37 10.63 23.04
CA THR A 80 -15.84 10.86 21.68
C THR A 80 -14.32 10.63 21.59
N PRO A 81 -13.86 9.37 21.44
CA PRO A 81 -12.44 9.10 21.22
C PRO A 81 -11.90 9.80 19.97
N ALA A 82 -12.72 9.93 18.92
CA ALA A 82 -12.34 10.63 17.69
C ALA A 82 -11.88 12.07 17.97
N TRP A 83 -12.61 12.85 18.77
CA TRP A 83 -12.19 14.20 19.14
C TRP A 83 -10.83 14.20 19.84
N ALA A 84 -10.60 13.26 20.77
CA ALA A 84 -9.33 13.15 21.49
C ALA A 84 -8.15 12.85 20.54
N VAL A 85 -8.38 12.00 19.52
CA VAL A 85 -7.39 11.71 18.49
C VAL A 85 -7.18 12.90 17.55
N SER A 86 -8.23 13.63 17.16
CA SER A 86 -8.08 14.87 16.39
C SER A 86 -7.30 15.93 17.17
N CYS A 87 -7.52 16.04 18.49
CA CYS A 87 -6.72 16.90 19.36
C CYS A 87 -5.25 16.44 19.44
N CYS A 88 -4.98 15.14 19.35
CA CYS A 88 -3.63 14.57 19.24
C CYS A 88 -2.95 15.03 17.94
N SER A 89 -3.66 14.95 16.79
CA SER A 89 -3.18 15.48 15.51
C SER A 89 -2.86 16.97 15.58
N ALA A 90 -3.78 17.78 16.13
CA ALA A 90 -3.60 19.22 16.29
C ALA A 90 -2.37 19.54 17.16
N PHE A 91 -2.18 18.79 18.24
CA PHE A 91 -1.03 18.94 19.12
C PHE A 91 0.29 18.67 18.38
N PHE A 92 0.39 17.56 17.64
CA PHE A 92 1.61 17.23 16.92
C PHE A 92 1.88 18.15 15.72
N GLY A 93 0.84 18.56 14.98
CA GLY A 93 0.98 19.54 13.90
C GLY A 93 1.46 20.91 14.42
N ALA A 94 0.94 21.35 15.57
CA ALA A 94 1.40 22.57 16.23
C ALA A 94 2.87 22.47 16.74
N LEU A 95 3.30 21.30 17.22
CA LEU A 95 4.71 21.06 17.55
C LEU A 95 5.59 21.05 16.30
N ALA A 96 5.12 20.51 15.18
CA ALA A 96 5.83 20.55 13.90
C ALA A 96 6.06 22.01 13.45
N ALA A 97 5.03 22.85 13.55
CA ALA A 97 5.14 24.30 13.31
C ALA A 97 6.16 24.96 14.26
N GLY A 98 6.14 24.60 15.55
CA GLY A 98 7.13 25.05 16.53
C GLY A 98 8.57 24.70 16.13
N CYS A 99 8.81 23.44 15.74
CA CYS A 99 10.11 22.97 15.26
C CYS A 99 10.56 23.76 14.01
N THR A 100 9.64 24.00 13.07
CA THR A 100 9.88 24.84 11.88
C THR A 100 10.29 26.26 12.25
N ALA A 101 9.56 26.90 13.17
CA ALA A 101 9.85 28.26 13.61
C ALA A 101 11.21 28.35 14.30
N MET A 102 11.51 27.40 15.19
CA MET A 102 12.79 27.31 15.88
C MET A 102 13.94 27.13 14.90
N LEU A 103 13.76 26.23 13.92
CA LEU A 103 14.77 25.93 12.91
C LEU A 103 15.10 27.17 12.09
N ILE A 104 14.09 27.84 11.52
CA ILE A 104 14.25 29.05 10.70
C ILE A 104 14.85 30.20 11.54
N CYS A 105 14.34 30.43 12.75
CA CYS A 105 14.85 31.50 13.62
C CYS A 105 16.33 31.27 13.97
N ARG A 106 16.67 30.05 14.39
CA ARG A 106 18.05 29.74 14.80
C ARG A 106 19.02 29.80 13.63
N SER A 107 18.66 29.20 12.50
CA SER A 107 19.52 29.16 11.32
C SER A 107 19.60 30.51 10.61
N GLY A 108 18.49 31.25 10.55
CA GLY A 108 18.44 32.62 10.05
C GLY A 108 19.41 33.54 10.80
N ARG A 109 19.47 33.47 12.14
CA ARG A 109 20.45 34.23 12.94
C ARG A 109 21.90 33.83 12.69
N ASP A 110 22.15 32.59 12.25
CA ASP A 110 23.48 32.19 11.80
C ASP A 110 23.77 32.76 10.37
N PHE A 111 22.76 33.05 9.55
CA PHE A 111 22.95 33.58 8.20
C PHE A 111 23.09 35.12 8.14
N VAL A 112 22.30 35.87 8.92
CA VAL A 112 22.18 37.34 8.81
C VAL A 112 22.75 38.09 10.01
N GLU A 113 23.12 39.36 9.84
CA GLU A 113 23.74 40.21 10.89
C GLU A 113 22.71 41.05 11.67
N ASN A 114 22.87 41.14 13.00
CA ASN A 114 22.09 41.99 13.93
C ASN A 114 20.55 42.02 13.75
N SER A 115 19.96 40.90 13.35
CA SER A 115 18.55 40.83 12.91
C SER A 115 17.70 39.86 13.75
N SER A 116 17.97 39.75 15.06
CA SER A 116 17.30 38.77 15.96
C SER A 116 15.77 38.79 15.88
N LEU A 117 15.15 39.98 15.94
CA LEU A 117 13.69 40.12 15.83
C LEU A 117 13.16 39.76 14.43
N ILE A 118 13.91 40.06 13.37
CA ILE A 118 13.55 39.66 12.00
C ILE A 118 13.59 38.14 11.86
N CYS A 119 14.60 37.47 12.41
CA CYS A 119 14.67 36.02 12.39
C CYS A 119 13.57 35.36 13.23
N PHE A 120 13.20 35.97 14.36
CA PHE A 120 12.02 35.55 15.12
C PHE A 120 10.75 35.68 14.27
N GLY A 121 10.52 36.87 13.68
CA GLY A 121 9.36 37.14 12.83
C GLY A 121 9.28 36.23 11.61
N GLY A 122 10.37 36.05 10.88
CA GLY A 122 10.43 35.17 9.71
C GLY A 122 10.35 33.68 10.07
N GLY A 123 10.82 33.29 11.27
CA GLY A 123 10.63 31.93 11.78
C GLY A 123 9.18 31.62 12.09
N VAL A 124 8.50 32.48 12.85
CA VAL A 124 7.07 32.35 13.14
C VAL A 124 6.26 32.43 11.83
N ALA A 125 6.55 33.38 10.95
CA ALA A 125 5.86 33.54 9.67
C ALA A 125 6.02 32.32 8.75
N GLY A 126 7.23 31.77 8.61
CA GLY A 126 7.46 30.55 7.82
C GLY A 126 6.75 29.33 8.40
N ALA A 127 6.70 29.21 9.73
CA ALA A 127 5.96 28.14 10.40
C ALA A 127 4.43 28.27 10.25
N LEU A 128 3.89 29.47 10.36
CA LEU A 128 2.46 29.72 10.14
C LEU A 128 2.06 29.48 8.68
N THR A 129 2.94 29.81 7.73
CA THR A 129 2.74 29.50 6.31
C THR A 129 2.66 27.99 6.05
N PHE A 130 3.45 27.19 6.77
CA PHE A 130 3.35 25.73 6.73
C PHE A 130 2.07 25.22 7.39
N ALA A 131 1.83 25.62 8.64
CA ALA A 131 0.71 25.14 9.44
C ALA A 131 -0.65 25.51 8.83
N LEU A 132 -0.79 26.72 8.29
CA LEU A 132 -2.04 27.19 7.70
C LEU A 132 -2.14 26.84 6.20
N SER A 133 -1.27 25.96 5.68
CA SER A 133 -1.49 25.38 4.36
C SER A 133 -2.72 24.44 4.40
N PRO A 134 -3.59 24.47 3.38
CA PRO A 134 -4.83 23.68 3.35
C PRO A 134 -4.67 22.21 3.75
N VAL A 135 -3.65 21.53 3.21
CA VAL A 135 -3.44 20.11 3.49
C VAL A 135 -2.92 19.88 4.90
N GLU A 136 -1.89 20.58 5.38
CA GLU A 136 -1.38 20.39 6.74
C GLU A 136 -2.45 20.72 7.79
N TRP A 137 -3.24 21.77 7.56
CA TRP A 137 -4.35 22.14 8.43
C TRP A 137 -5.42 21.05 8.43
N SER A 138 -5.92 20.61 7.27
CA SER A 138 -6.97 19.57 7.21
C SER A 138 -6.57 18.26 7.88
N GLN A 139 -5.30 17.85 7.74
CA GLN A 139 -4.81 16.63 8.39
C GLN A 139 -4.56 16.80 9.90
N SER A 140 -4.37 18.04 10.36
CA SER A 140 -4.17 18.34 11.78
C SER A 140 -5.47 18.54 12.56
N THR A 141 -6.63 18.52 11.90
CA THR A 141 -7.95 18.73 12.51
C THR A 141 -8.85 17.50 12.54
N ILE A 142 -8.38 16.40 11.96
CA ILE A 142 -9.08 15.11 11.86
C ILE A 142 -8.27 13.98 12.51
N VAL A 143 -8.88 12.79 12.60
CA VAL A 143 -8.24 11.58 13.12
C VAL A 143 -7.29 11.01 12.05
N GLU A 144 -6.03 11.43 12.10
CA GLU A 144 -5.04 11.09 11.08
C GLU A 144 -3.61 10.97 11.62
N ILE A 145 -2.71 10.39 10.81
CA ILE A 145 -1.32 10.08 11.20
C ILE A 145 -0.29 11.13 10.74
N TYR A 146 -0.69 12.01 9.82
CA TYR A 146 0.25 12.82 9.04
C TYR A 146 0.91 13.94 9.85
N SER A 147 0.21 14.56 10.80
CA SER A 147 0.77 15.63 11.64
C SER A 147 1.92 15.14 12.53
N LEU A 148 1.85 13.89 13.01
CA LEU A 148 2.96 13.27 13.75
C LEU A 148 4.16 13.00 12.83
N ASN A 149 3.91 12.63 11.57
CA ASN A 149 4.98 12.50 10.58
C ASN A 149 5.65 13.85 10.28
N ALA A 150 4.87 14.92 10.14
CA ALA A 150 5.38 16.27 9.95
C ALA A 150 6.29 16.69 11.12
N LEU A 151 5.89 16.39 12.36
CA LEU A 151 6.72 16.62 13.54
C LEU A 151 8.03 15.82 13.47
N PHE A 152 7.98 14.53 13.14
CA PHE A 152 9.21 13.72 13.03
C PHE A 152 10.18 14.28 12.00
N LEU A 153 9.69 14.66 10.82
CA LEU A 153 10.52 15.27 9.78
C LEU A 153 11.18 16.57 10.28
N MET A 154 10.38 17.49 10.83
CA MET A 154 10.89 18.78 11.30
C MET A 154 11.82 18.64 12.51
N TRP A 155 11.58 17.67 13.38
CA TRP A 155 12.44 17.38 14.51
C TRP A 155 13.77 16.78 14.08
N VAL A 156 13.76 15.82 13.13
CA VAL A 156 14.98 15.29 12.51
C VAL A 156 15.80 16.42 11.89
N PHE A 157 15.18 17.30 11.09
CA PHE A 157 15.88 18.42 10.46
C PHE A 157 16.42 19.45 11.47
N LEU A 158 15.67 19.73 12.54
CA LEU A 158 16.12 20.59 13.64
C LEU A 158 17.36 20.01 14.34
N LEU A 159 17.36 18.70 14.61
CA LEU A 159 18.51 17.99 15.20
C LEU A 159 19.68 17.87 14.23
N SER A 160 19.43 17.65 12.93
CA SER A 160 20.46 17.64 11.89
C SER A 160 21.13 19.01 11.76
N TYR A 161 20.38 20.11 11.79
CA TYR A 161 20.95 21.45 11.79
C TYR A 161 21.79 21.71 13.06
N ARG A 162 21.26 21.29 14.22
CA ARG A 162 21.99 21.35 15.50
C ARG A 162 23.31 20.58 15.43
N TRP A 163 23.32 19.39 14.81
CA TRP A 163 24.50 18.56 14.63
C TRP A 163 25.47 19.18 13.62
N LEU A 164 24.99 19.69 12.49
CA LEU A 164 25.80 20.37 11.47
C LEU A 164 26.62 21.53 12.07
N ARG A 165 26.02 22.30 12.99
CA ARG A 165 26.65 23.44 13.65
C ARG A 165 27.60 23.06 14.78
N ARG A 166 27.18 22.19 15.71
CA ARG A 166 28.09 21.64 16.74
C ARG A 166 27.93 20.11 16.80
N PRO A 167 28.71 19.36 15.99
CA PRO A 167 28.63 17.91 15.92
C PRO A 167 28.80 17.28 17.29
N SER A 168 27.97 16.28 17.57
CA SER A 168 28.00 15.54 18.82
C SER A 168 27.38 14.18 18.61
N ASP A 169 28.06 13.13 19.09
CA ASP A 169 27.54 11.76 19.11
C ASP A 169 26.14 11.68 19.69
N LYS A 170 25.89 12.36 20.82
CA LYS A 170 24.57 12.33 21.50
C LYS A 170 23.44 12.87 20.62
N ILE A 171 23.71 13.95 19.87
CA ILE A 171 22.72 14.52 18.96
C ILE A 171 22.55 13.61 17.74
N LEU A 172 23.62 13.01 17.22
CA LEU A 172 23.54 12.04 16.14
C LEU A 172 22.67 10.83 16.54
N TRP A 173 22.88 10.27 17.72
CA TRP A 173 22.10 9.14 18.23
C TRP A 173 20.65 9.50 18.49
N LEU A 174 20.39 10.69 19.05
CA LEU A 174 19.02 11.19 19.21
C LEU A 174 18.34 11.38 17.84
N THR A 175 19.05 11.94 16.86
CA THR A 175 18.52 12.09 15.48
C THR A 175 18.19 10.73 14.88
N ALA A 176 19.07 9.75 15.07
CA ALA A 176 18.90 8.38 14.59
C ALA A 176 17.71 7.68 15.26
N PHE A 177 17.54 7.84 16.58
CA PHE A 177 16.38 7.35 17.32
C PHE A 177 15.06 7.96 16.83
N VAL A 178 15.00 9.29 16.72
CA VAL A 178 13.80 10.01 16.25
C VAL A 178 13.47 9.61 14.80
N PHE A 179 14.49 9.44 13.95
CA PHE A 179 14.31 8.93 12.59
C PHE A 179 13.73 7.50 12.59
N GLY A 180 14.32 6.58 13.37
CA GLY A 180 13.82 5.20 13.48
C GLY A 180 12.40 5.13 14.03
N LEU A 181 12.07 5.96 15.01
CA LEU A 181 10.71 6.07 15.57
C LEU A 181 9.72 6.60 14.52
N GLY A 182 10.13 7.61 13.74
CA GLY A 182 9.32 8.15 12.64
C GLY A 182 9.03 7.14 11.53
N LEU A 183 9.94 6.20 11.26
CA LEU A 183 9.70 5.09 10.32
C LEU A 183 8.59 4.13 10.77
N THR A 184 8.25 4.12 12.07
CA THR A 184 7.09 3.36 12.59
C THR A 184 5.77 4.10 12.41
N ASN A 185 5.81 5.41 12.16
CA ASN A 185 4.63 6.22 11.86
C ASN A 185 4.37 6.32 10.36
N TYR A 186 5.37 6.65 9.55
CA TYR A 186 5.16 6.77 8.10
C TYR A 186 6.45 6.46 7.32
N GLN A 187 6.42 5.37 6.55
CA GLN A 187 7.61 4.84 5.87
C GLN A 187 8.18 5.78 4.80
N VAL A 188 7.41 6.76 4.31
CA VAL A 188 7.90 7.79 3.37
C VAL A 188 9.07 8.58 3.97
N LEU A 189 9.16 8.68 5.31
CA LEU A 189 10.30 9.29 5.99
C LEU A 189 11.64 8.62 5.62
N LEU A 190 11.64 7.38 5.12
CA LEU A 190 12.83 6.70 4.60
C LEU A 190 13.56 7.52 3.53
N PHE A 191 12.84 8.31 2.74
CA PHE A 191 13.47 9.20 1.74
C PHE A 191 14.33 10.30 2.35
N ALA A 192 14.15 10.63 3.64
CA ALA A 192 15.03 11.55 4.36
C ALA A 192 16.44 10.96 4.60
N ILE A 193 16.67 9.66 4.36
CA ILE A 193 18.01 9.07 4.48
C ILE A 193 19.02 9.71 3.51
N VAL A 194 18.58 10.10 2.31
CA VAL A 194 19.43 10.73 1.29
C VAL A 194 19.90 12.12 1.71
N PRO A 195 19.02 13.07 2.10
CA PRO A 195 19.49 14.37 2.60
C PRO A 195 20.26 14.25 3.91
N LEU A 196 19.93 13.32 4.80
CA LEU A 196 20.73 13.06 6.01
C LEU A 196 22.15 12.57 5.69
N ALA A 197 22.27 11.65 4.73
CA ALA A 197 23.57 11.19 4.24
C ALA A 197 24.37 12.35 3.62
N LEU A 198 23.71 13.26 2.91
CA LEU A 198 24.34 14.47 2.36
C LEU A 198 24.82 15.44 3.46
N VAL A 199 24.03 15.65 4.53
CA VAL A 199 24.46 16.44 5.70
C VAL A 199 25.74 15.86 6.31
N ILE A 200 25.80 14.54 6.49
CA ILE A 200 26.99 13.85 7.03
C ILE A 200 28.15 13.96 6.06
N LEU A 201 27.93 13.71 4.75
CA LEU A 201 28.95 13.78 3.70
C LEU A 201 29.64 15.14 3.67
N MET A 202 28.84 16.21 3.63
CA MET A 202 29.35 17.58 3.53
C MET A 202 30.03 18.07 4.81
N LYS A 203 29.71 17.48 5.97
CA LYS A 203 30.25 17.89 7.28
C LYS A 203 31.42 17.04 7.76
N ASN A 204 31.34 15.73 7.58
CA ASN A 204 32.32 14.75 8.04
C ASN A 204 32.35 13.54 7.10
N PHE A 205 33.21 13.61 6.08
CA PHE A 205 33.39 12.54 5.09
C PHE A 205 33.81 11.21 5.72
N SER A 206 34.64 11.23 6.78
CA SER A 206 35.07 9.99 7.44
C SER A 206 33.89 9.29 8.12
N LEU A 207 32.99 10.04 8.75
CA LEU A 207 31.77 9.48 9.32
C LEU A 207 30.84 8.96 8.23
N PHE A 208 30.67 9.69 7.13
CA PHE A 208 29.89 9.24 5.97
C PHE A 208 30.39 7.90 5.41
N ARG A 209 31.70 7.79 5.19
CA ARG A 209 32.34 6.54 4.74
C ARG A 209 32.04 5.40 5.72
N ASP A 210 32.21 5.62 7.02
CA ASP A 210 32.03 4.58 8.03
C ASP A 210 30.56 4.14 8.15
N VAL A 211 29.59 5.06 7.98
CA VAL A 211 28.16 4.72 7.85
C VAL A 211 27.92 3.84 6.63
N PHE A 212 28.48 4.19 5.47
CA PHE A 212 28.29 3.43 4.24
C PHE A 212 28.96 2.04 4.31
N ILE A 213 30.13 1.91 4.97
CA ILE A 213 30.76 0.62 5.27
C ILE A 213 29.84 -0.24 6.15
N TYR A 214 29.20 0.34 7.17
CA TYR A 214 28.25 -0.37 8.02
C TYR A 214 26.99 -0.84 7.25
N LEU A 215 26.51 -0.06 6.29
CA LEU A 215 25.36 -0.42 5.46
C LEU A 215 25.62 -1.61 4.52
N MET A 216 26.88 -1.94 4.20
CA MET A 216 27.21 -3.09 3.35
C MET A 216 26.76 -4.44 3.96
N PRO A 217 27.10 -4.80 5.23
CA PRO A 217 26.51 -5.95 5.90
C PRO A 217 24.97 -5.98 5.89
N VAL A 218 24.32 -4.83 6.04
CA VAL A 218 22.85 -4.73 6.00
C VAL A 218 22.32 -5.07 4.60
N ALA A 219 22.95 -4.53 3.55
CA ALA A 219 22.60 -4.82 2.16
C ALA A 219 22.85 -6.29 1.78
N LEU A 220 23.97 -6.87 2.24
CA LEU A 220 24.29 -8.29 2.04
C LEU A 220 23.27 -9.19 2.75
N THR A 221 22.91 -8.87 3.99
CA THR A 221 21.87 -9.58 4.74
C THR A 221 20.52 -9.48 4.02
N TYR A 222 20.14 -8.28 3.58
CA TYR A 222 18.92 -8.08 2.78
C TYR A 222 18.91 -8.92 1.51
N GLN A 223 20.03 -8.97 0.76
CA GLN A 223 20.13 -9.79 -0.45
C GLN A 223 19.94 -11.28 -0.15
N ILE A 224 20.57 -11.80 0.91
CA ILE A 224 20.40 -13.20 1.34
C ILE A 224 18.94 -13.46 1.73
N LEU A 225 18.35 -12.57 2.54
CA LEU A 225 16.96 -12.70 2.93
C LEU A 225 16.05 -12.68 1.71
N GLN A 226 16.23 -11.74 0.78
CA GLN A 226 15.43 -11.62 -0.45
C GLN A 226 15.48 -12.90 -1.30
N VAL A 227 16.68 -13.45 -1.55
CA VAL A 227 16.83 -14.72 -2.27
C VAL A 227 16.13 -15.84 -1.50
N GLY A 228 16.29 -15.89 -0.17
CA GLY A 228 15.66 -16.88 0.69
C GLY A 228 14.13 -16.82 0.74
N GLN A 229 13.50 -15.69 0.40
CA GLN A 229 12.03 -15.59 0.28
C GLN A 229 11.52 -16.01 -1.11
N LEU A 230 12.37 -15.92 -2.15
CA LEU A 230 12.00 -16.19 -3.55
C LEU A 230 12.10 -17.67 -3.94
N VAL A 231 12.78 -18.49 -3.14
CA VAL A 231 12.76 -19.96 -3.27
C VAL A 231 11.41 -20.45 -2.72
N ARG A 232 10.33 -20.22 -3.47
CA ARG A 232 9.01 -20.80 -3.26
C ARG A 232 9.00 -22.21 -3.87
N ALA A 233 8.73 -23.23 -3.07
CA ALA A 233 8.32 -24.53 -3.60
C ALA A 233 6.87 -24.43 -4.07
N ASP A 234 6.57 -24.85 -5.30
CA ASP A 234 5.21 -25.09 -5.79
C ASP A 234 5.30 -26.15 -6.90
N TYR A 235 4.32 -27.04 -7.08
CA TYR A 235 3.25 -26.70 -8.02
C TYR A 235 1.83 -27.05 -7.52
N THR A 236 1.62 -27.67 -6.35
CA THR A 236 0.26 -27.94 -5.82
C THR A 236 0.05 -27.42 -4.40
N MET A 237 0.78 -26.41 -3.94
CA MET A 237 0.87 -26.09 -2.51
C MET A 237 0.16 -24.78 -2.15
N SER A 238 -0.67 -24.76 -1.09
CA SER A 238 -1.48 -23.59 -0.67
C SER A 238 -0.65 -22.70 0.25
N SER A 239 -1.12 -21.47 0.49
CA SER A 239 -0.58 -20.51 1.46
C SER A 239 -0.27 -21.11 2.84
N ASP A 240 -0.95 -22.18 3.23
CA ASP A 240 -0.68 -22.95 4.45
C ASP A 240 0.64 -23.77 4.41
N ALA A 241 1.26 -23.97 3.24
CA ALA A 241 2.34 -24.94 3.05
C ALA A 241 3.76 -24.33 3.09
N ILE A 242 3.94 -23.07 2.69
CA ILE A 242 5.22 -22.36 2.89
C ILE A 242 5.45 -22.06 4.39
N ASN A 243 4.36 -21.91 5.14
CA ASN A 243 4.34 -21.77 6.60
C ASN A 243 4.37 -23.11 7.35
N LYS A 244 4.34 -24.23 6.60
CA LYS A 244 4.41 -25.59 7.12
C LYS A 244 5.46 -26.42 6.39
N HIS A 245 6.64 -25.84 6.12
CA HIS A 245 7.83 -26.66 6.32
C HIS A 245 7.91 -26.95 7.81
N LEU A 246 7.31 -28.06 8.22
CA LEU A 246 7.59 -28.65 9.51
C LEU A 246 9.03 -29.15 9.43
N PRO A 247 9.97 -28.57 10.18
CA PRO A 247 11.13 -29.34 10.63
C PRO A 247 10.71 -30.76 11.03
N LEU A 248 11.58 -31.74 10.77
CA LEU A 248 11.34 -33.17 11.05
C LEU A 248 10.55 -33.35 12.35
N GLN A 249 9.62 -34.31 12.41
CA GLN A 249 8.83 -34.62 13.62
C GLN A 249 9.70 -34.60 14.90
N SER A 250 10.97 -35.01 14.80
CA SER A 250 12.02 -34.56 15.71
C SER A 250 13.30 -34.21 14.93
N ALA A 251 13.92 -33.07 15.22
CA ALA A 251 15.27 -32.74 14.75
C ALA A 251 16.17 -32.42 15.94
N SER A 252 17.41 -32.89 15.90
CA SER A 252 18.45 -32.33 16.76
C SER A 252 18.61 -30.86 16.37
N VAL A 253 18.60 -29.96 17.35
CA VAL A 253 18.95 -28.55 17.19
C VAL A 253 19.95 -28.17 18.29
N PRO A 254 20.80 -27.16 18.08
CA PRO A 254 21.73 -26.75 19.11
C PRO A 254 20.96 -26.17 20.31
N SER A 255 21.52 -26.29 21.52
CA SER A 255 20.92 -25.64 22.70
C SER A 255 20.80 -24.13 22.48
N SER A 256 19.56 -23.64 22.42
CA SER A 256 19.24 -22.22 22.20
C SER A 256 19.79 -21.33 23.32
N THR A 257 19.74 -21.81 24.56
CA THR A 257 20.32 -21.13 25.74
C THR A 257 21.83 -20.98 25.59
N LEU A 258 22.54 -22.03 25.17
CA LEU A 258 23.99 -21.99 24.99
C LEU A 258 24.39 -21.15 23.78
N LEU A 259 23.65 -21.22 22.68
CA LEU A 259 23.85 -20.33 21.53
C LEU A 259 23.71 -18.85 21.92
N ALA A 260 22.63 -18.50 22.64
CA ALA A 260 22.40 -17.15 23.11
C ALA A 260 23.52 -16.69 24.06
N LEU A 261 23.89 -17.51 25.04
CA LEU A 261 24.99 -17.21 25.96
C LEU A 261 26.31 -17.02 25.20
N ALA A 262 26.60 -17.86 24.21
CA ALA A 262 27.81 -17.79 23.42
C ALA A 262 27.88 -16.50 22.59
N ILE A 263 26.79 -16.11 21.93
CA ILE A 263 26.67 -14.83 21.21
C ILE A 263 26.87 -13.66 22.17
N VAL A 264 26.21 -13.68 23.34
CA VAL A 264 26.37 -12.65 24.38
C VAL A 264 27.81 -12.56 24.83
N LEU A 265 28.50 -13.68 25.04
CA LEU A 265 29.91 -13.70 25.43
C LEU A 265 30.84 -13.14 24.36
N VAL A 266 30.62 -13.46 23.08
CA VAL A 266 31.38 -12.88 21.97
C VAL A 266 31.21 -11.36 21.95
N ILE A 267 29.97 -10.85 21.99
CA ILE A 267 29.68 -9.41 21.99
C ILE A 267 30.27 -8.74 23.24
N ALA A 268 30.03 -9.31 24.43
CA ALA A 268 30.50 -8.78 25.70
C ALA A 268 32.02 -8.75 25.77
N SER A 269 32.72 -9.73 25.18
CA SER A 269 34.19 -9.75 25.14
C SER A 269 34.74 -8.57 24.32
N ILE A 270 34.12 -8.25 23.18
CA ILE A 270 34.52 -7.11 22.34
C ILE A 270 34.25 -5.80 23.06
N VAL A 271 33.04 -5.63 23.60
CA VAL A 271 32.66 -4.42 24.34
C VAL A 271 33.53 -4.22 25.57
N GLY A 272 33.74 -5.28 26.36
CA GLY A 272 34.61 -5.27 27.54
C GLY A 272 36.05 -4.90 27.19
N ALA A 273 36.60 -5.49 26.13
CA ALA A 273 37.96 -5.18 25.68
C ALA A 273 38.11 -3.74 25.17
N ILE A 274 37.09 -3.17 24.51
CA ILE A 274 37.07 -1.74 24.16
C ILE A 274 37.13 -0.87 25.42
N ILE A 275 36.33 -1.19 26.44
CA ILE A 275 36.28 -0.43 27.69
C ILE A 275 37.64 -0.51 28.41
N LEU A 276 38.22 -1.71 28.52
CA LEU A 276 39.52 -1.95 29.15
C LEU A 276 40.65 -1.24 28.39
N LYS A 277 40.67 -1.31 27.05
CA LYS A 277 41.63 -0.56 26.22
C LYS A 277 41.55 0.94 26.50
N ARG A 278 40.34 1.51 26.60
CA ARG A 278 40.14 2.94 26.90
C ARG A 278 40.62 3.35 28.29
N ARG A 279 40.70 2.40 29.24
CA ARG A 279 41.30 2.60 30.56
C ARG A 279 42.83 2.43 30.58
N GLY A 280 43.45 2.15 29.43
CA GLY A 280 44.88 1.86 29.32
C GLY A 280 45.26 0.41 29.63
N GLU A 281 44.28 -0.47 29.92
CA GLU A 281 44.52 -1.84 30.37
C GLU A 281 44.55 -2.83 29.20
N ILE A 282 45.49 -2.65 28.27
CA ILE A 282 45.55 -3.44 27.02
C ILE A 282 45.70 -4.94 27.27
N GLU A 283 46.53 -5.35 28.24
CA GLU A 283 46.69 -6.77 28.58
C GLU A 283 45.39 -7.40 29.07
N LYS A 284 44.62 -6.69 29.91
CA LYS A 284 43.32 -7.16 30.38
C LYS A 284 42.30 -7.19 29.24
N ALA A 285 42.35 -6.23 28.31
CA ALA A 285 41.53 -6.24 27.11
C ALA A 285 41.80 -7.47 26.23
N VAL A 286 43.08 -7.81 26.03
CA VAL A 286 43.50 -9.02 25.29
C VAL A 286 43.04 -10.29 26.00
N LYS A 287 43.24 -10.39 27.32
CA LYS A 287 42.75 -11.52 28.13
C LYS A 287 41.23 -11.65 28.02
N CYS A 288 40.49 -10.55 28.08
CA CYS A 288 39.03 -10.55 27.94
C CYS A 288 38.59 -11.13 26.58
N LEU A 289 39.21 -10.71 25.47
CA LEU A 289 38.90 -11.27 24.15
C LEU A 289 39.26 -12.75 24.03
N LEU A 290 40.44 -13.16 24.53
CA LEU A 290 40.88 -14.56 24.43
C LEU A 290 40.04 -15.50 25.30
N PHE A 291 39.80 -15.15 26.57
CA PHE A 291 39.07 -16.01 27.50
C PHE A 291 37.56 -15.95 27.26
N CYS A 292 36.95 -14.76 27.25
CA CYS A 292 35.50 -14.64 27.10
C CYS A 292 35.06 -14.85 25.65
N GLY A 293 35.78 -14.27 24.69
CA GLY A 293 35.48 -14.45 23.26
C GLY A 293 35.79 -15.85 22.76
N GLY A 294 36.95 -16.41 23.14
CA GLY A 294 37.29 -17.81 22.86
C GLY A 294 36.35 -18.79 23.56
N GLY A 295 35.95 -18.51 24.80
CA GLY A 295 34.92 -19.26 25.52
C GLY A 295 33.55 -19.22 24.81
N GLY A 296 33.16 -18.06 24.26
CA GLY A 296 31.97 -17.95 23.41
C GLY A 296 32.06 -18.80 22.14
N ALA A 297 33.18 -18.76 21.41
CA ALA A 297 33.38 -19.59 20.22
C ALA A 297 33.35 -21.10 20.54
N LEU A 298 33.93 -21.50 21.67
CA LEU A 298 33.86 -22.88 22.15
C LEU A 298 32.44 -23.28 22.55
N LEU A 299 31.71 -22.41 23.27
CA LEU A 299 30.32 -22.66 23.64
C LEU A 299 29.39 -22.77 22.43
N LEU A 300 29.66 -22.02 21.36
CA LEU A 300 29.01 -22.26 20.06
C LEU A 300 29.24 -23.71 19.66
N LEU A 301 30.49 -24.16 19.46
CA LEU A 301 30.79 -25.57 19.08
C LEU A 301 30.11 -26.59 19.97
N LEU A 302 30.23 -26.43 21.30
CA LEU A 302 29.65 -27.36 22.27
C LEU A 302 28.12 -27.43 22.18
N SER A 303 27.45 -26.32 21.86
CA SER A 303 25.98 -26.27 21.72
C SER A 303 25.47 -27.18 20.59
N GLY A 304 26.25 -27.36 19.52
CA GLY A 304 25.90 -28.19 18.37
C GLY A 304 26.48 -29.60 18.41
N PHE A 305 27.52 -29.84 19.21
CA PHE A 305 28.22 -31.13 19.28
C PHE A 305 27.84 -31.97 20.52
N ILE A 306 27.77 -31.34 21.69
CA ILE A 306 27.53 -32.02 22.98
C ILE A 306 26.12 -31.76 23.50
N PHE A 307 25.65 -30.52 23.37
CA PHE A 307 24.40 -30.05 23.98
C PHE A 307 23.29 -29.84 22.94
N THR A 308 23.10 -30.83 22.08
CA THR A 308 21.96 -30.84 21.15
C THR A 308 20.69 -31.19 21.90
N SER A 309 19.60 -30.52 21.55
CA SER A 309 18.26 -30.81 22.04
C SER A 309 17.43 -31.39 20.91
N LYS A 310 16.60 -32.40 21.19
CA LYS A 310 15.59 -32.85 20.23
C LYS A 310 14.38 -31.94 20.37
N VAL A 311 14.04 -31.22 19.30
CA VAL A 311 12.80 -30.44 19.23
C VAL A 311 11.80 -31.19 18.40
N THR A 312 10.60 -31.38 18.96
CA THR A 312 9.44 -31.94 18.29
C THR A 312 8.56 -30.82 17.75
N TRP A 313 8.17 -30.93 16.50
CA TRP A 313 7.43 -29.90 15.79
C TRP A 313 6.03 -30.42 15.48
N LYS A 314 4.98 -29.73 15.97
CA LYS A 314 3.58 -30.19 15.83
C LYS A 314 2.94 -29.65 14.53
N GLY A 315 2.55 -30.54 13.62
CA GLY A 315 1.78 -30.26 12.40
C GLY A 315 1.83 -31.45 11.42
N ALA A 316 0.86 -31.55 10.50
CA ALA A 316 0.46 -32.75 9.73
C ALA A 316 1.53 -33.46 8.87
N ASP A 317 1.28 -34.75 8.63
CA ASP A 317 2.13 -35.78 8.00
C ASP A 317 2.49 -35.57 6.51
N LEU A 318 3.78 -35.86 6.19
CA LEU A 318 4.44 -36.29 4.92
C LEU A 318 5.73 -35.50 4.55
N GLU A 319 6.79 -36.26 4.18
CA GLU A 319 8.21 -35.89 3.88
C GLU A 319 8.38 -35.01 2.60
N LEU A 320 9.42 -34.19 2.30
CA LEU A 320 10.91 -34.21 2.51
C LEU A 320 11.58 -32.87 2.04
N SER A 321 12.71 -32.40 2.64
CA SER A 321 13.98 -31.83 2.02
C SER A 321 15.04 -31.42 3.09
N PRO A 322 16.37 -31.39 2.83
CA PRO A 322 17.36 -31.90 3.78
C PRO A 322 17.70 -30.91 4.91
N LEU A 323 17.44 -31.33 6.14
CA LEU A 323 18.17 -30.81 7.28
C LEU A 323 19.64 -31.20 7.12
N VAL A 324 20.50 -30.18 6.99
CA VAL A 324 21.93 -30.34 7.25
C VAL A 324 22.09 -30.47 8.77
N ASP A 325 22.98 -31.36 9.21
CA ASP A 325 23.26 -31.55 10.64
C ASP A 325 23.55 -30.19 11.30
N PRO A 326 22.89 -29.85 12.44
CA PRO A 326 23.15 -28.62 13.19
C PRO A 326 24.62 -28.30 13.42
N LEU A 327 25.45 -29.34 13.51
CA LEU A 327 26.90 -29.23 13.66
C LEU A 327 27.54 -28.37 12.57
N TRP A 328 27.07 -28.43 11.32
CA TRP A 328 27.62 -27.63 10.22
C TRP A 328 27.43 -26.13 10.46
N TYR A 329 26.22 -25.71 10.80
CA TYR A 329 25.91 -24.30 11.10
C TYR A 329 26.68 -23.80 12.31
N VAL A 330 26.78 -24.62 13.34
CA VAL A 330 27.46 -24.27 14.59
C VAL A 330 28.97 -24.22 14.40
N ALA A 331 29.55 -25.11 13.60
CA ALA A 331 30.97 -25.08 13.23
C ALA A 331 31.30 -23.84 12.41
N ILE A 332 30.46 -23.47 11.44
CA ILE A 332 30.57 -22.22 10.68
C ILE A 332 30.48 -21.03 11.63
N ALA A 333 29.47 -20.98 12.51
CA ALA A 333 29.28 -19.89 13.46
C ALA A 333 30.46 -19.74 14.42
N ALA A 334 31.04 -20.85 14.90
CA ALA A 334 32.22 -20.83 15.76
C ALA A 334 33.49 -20.38 15.03
N ALA A 335 33.70 -20.82 13.78
CA ALA A 335 34.79 -20.35 12.94
C ALA A 335 34.66 -18.85 12.65
N VAL A 336 33.44 -18.37 12.35
CA VAL A 336 33.15 -16.94 12.22
C VAL A 336 33.42 -16.22 13.54
N ALA A 337 32.97 -16.73 14.68
CA ALA A 337 33.22 -16.11 15.99
C ALA A 337 34.72 -16.03 16.33
N ALA A 338 35.50 -17.07 16.02
CA ALA A 338 36.96 -17.06 16.16
C ALA A 338 37.61 -16.01 15.24
N SER A 339 37.13 -15.89 14.00
CA SER A 339 37.56 -14.84 13.07
C SER A 339 37.24 -13.44 13.60
N VAL A 340 36.03 -13.23 14.14
CA VAL A 340 35.58 -11.98 14.78
C VAL A 340 36.49 -11.61 15.96
N VAL A 341 36.77 -12.56 16.86
CA VAL A 341 37.63 -12.33 18.03
C VAL A 341 39.07 -12.02 17.62
N ALA A 342 39.63 -12.76 16.67
CA ALA A 342 40.98 -12.53 16.13
C ALA A 342 41.09 -11.17 15.42
N ALA A 343 40.07 -10.79 14.63
CA ALA A 343 39.99 -9.49 13.99
C ALA A 343 39.87 -8.34 15.01
N ALA A 344 39.06 -8.52 16.05
CA ALA A 344 38.96 -7.56 17.15
C ALA A 344 40.28 -7.42 17.92
N LEU A 345 40.99 -8.53 18.18
CA LEU A 345 42.33 -8.53 18.78
C LEU A 345 43.32 -7.72 17.93
N ALA A 346 43.34 -7.95 16.61
CA ALA A 346 44.18 -7.19 15.69
C ALA A 346 43.86 -5.68 15.77
N ALA A 347 42.57 -5.32 15.73
CA ALA A 347 42.13 -3.93 15.82
C ALA A 347 42.49 -3.25 17.16
N ILE A 348 42.43 -4.01 18.27
CA ILE A 348 42.79 -3.53 19.61
C ILE A 348 44.29 -3.28 19.74
N LYS A 349 45.11 -4.25 19.31
CA LYS A 349 46.58 -4.17 19.38
C LYS A 349 47.18 -3.18 18.38
N MET A 350 46.43 -2.78 17.36
CA MET A 350 46.90 -1.81 16.38
C MET A 350 47.02 -0.41 17.01
N PRO A 351 48.20 0.25 16.90
CA PRO A 351 48.47 1.56 17.48
C PRO A 351 47.49 2.61 17.00
N ASP A 352 47.26 3.60 17.86
CA ASP A 352 46.47 4.78 17.55
C ASP A 352 47.24 5.86 16.77
N ASP A 353 47.89 5.43 15.67
CA ASP A 353 48.58 6.30 14.71
C ASP A 353 47.59 6.92 13.71
N GLU A 354 47.37 8.23 13.83
CA GLU A 354 46.48 9.01 12.96
C GLU A 354 47.07 9.29 11.57
N THR A 355 48.40 9.16 11.39
CA THR A 355 49.08 9.37 10.10
C THR A 355 48.90 8.20 9.13
N ALA A 356 48.36 7.07 9.60
CA ALA A 356 48.20 5.85 8.81
C ALA A 356 47.38 6.05 7.52
N ASN A 357 46.46 7.01 7.46
CA ASN A 357 45.67 7.29 6.26
C ASN A 357 46.43 8.03 5.15
N GLN A 358 47.61 8.60 5.46
CA GLN A 358 48.47 9.32 4.52
C GLN A 358 49.55 8.42 3.88
N LYS A 359 49.73 7.20 4.40
CA LYS A 359 50.71 6.22 3.91
C LYS A 359 50.28 5.62 2.56
N SER A 360 51.22 5.08 1.78
CA SER A 360 50.91 4.39 0.51
C SER A 360 49.96 3.19 0.73
N PHE A 361 49.34 2.69 -0.33
CA PHE A 361 48.45 1.52 -0.23
C PHE A 361 49.18 0.29 0.37
N ALA A 362 50.40 0.01 -0.11
CA ALA A 362 51.21 -1.11 0.36
C ALA A 362 51.56 -1.00 1.85
N GLU A 363 51.95 0.19 2.31
CA GLU A 363 52.25 0.44 3.73
C GLU A 363 51.01 0.34 4.63
N ARG A 364 49.85 0.79 4.15
CA ARG A 364 48.59 0.63 4.89
C ARG A 364 48.19 -0.83 5.02
N LEU A 365 48.33 -1.58 3.93
CA LEU A 365 48.01 -3.00 3.92
C LEU A 365 48.93 -3.77 4.86
N SER A 366 50.24 -3.52 4.82
CA SER A 366 51.20 -4.16 5.73
C SER A 366 50.94 -3.84 7.20
N LEU A 367 50.50 -2.60 7.51
CA LEU A 367 50.12 -2.22 8.88
C LEU A 367 48.88 -2.97 9.39
N GLN A 368 47.93 -3.30 8.51
CA GLN A 368 46.73 -4.05 8.86
C GLN A 368 47.00 -5.56 8.98
N MET A 369 47.91 -6.12 8.17
CA MET A 369 48.22 -7.55 8.12
C MET A 369 49.15 -8.01 9.26
N ARG A 370 48.65 -7.93 10.50
CA ARG A 370 49.32 -8.44 11.71
C ARG A 370 49.11 -9.95 11.89
N PRO A 371 49.91 -10.65 12.73
CA PRO A 371 49.73 -12.08 13.01
C PRO A 371 48.29 -12.46 13.35
N GLU A 372 47.59 -11.66 14.16
CA GLU A 372 46.20 -11.89 14.53
C GLU A 372 45.23 -11.77 13.34
N MET A 373 45.53 -10.93 12.35
CA MET A 373 44.73 -10.86 11.11
C MET A 373 44.92 -12.10 10.23
N PHE A 374 46.11 -12.70 10.19
CA PHE A 374 46.29 -13.98 9.50
C PHE A 374 45.46 -15.09 10.16
N VAL A 375 45.39 -15.10 11.49
CA VAL A 375 44.50 -15.99 12.24
C VAL A 375 43.03 -15.71 11.89
N ALA A 376 42.62 -14.44 11.85
CA ALA A 376 41.26 -14.06 11.46
C ALA A 376 40.90 -14.53 10.04
N ILE A 377 41.82 -14.38 9.09
CA ILE A 377 41.65 -14.84 7.70
C ILE A 377 41.58 -16.37 7.64
N ALA A 378 42.44 -17.09 8.37
CA ALA A 378 42.43 -18.55 8.40
C ALA A 378 41.07 -19.09 8.89
N PHE A 379 40.51 -18.53 9.97
CA PHE A 379 39.19 -18.92 10.45
C PHE A 379 38.05 -18.47 9.52
N ALA A 380 38.17 -17.32 8.85
CA ALA A 380 37.21 -16.89 7.83
C ALA A 380 37.17 -17.84 6.64
N VAL A 381 38.33 -18.24 6.13
CA VAL A 381 38.47 -19.24 5.05
C VAL A 381 37.93 -20.59 5.50
N LEU A 382 38.22 -21.00 6.73
CA LEU A 382 37.68 -22.24 7.30
C LEU A 382 36.14 -22.23 7.33
N ALA A 383 35.50 -21.14 7.74
CA ALA A 383 34.04 -21.03 7.74
C ALA A 383 33.43 -21.22 6.33
N VAL A 384 34.04 -20.58 5.33
CA VAL A 384 33.62 -20.70 3.91
C VAL A 384 33.88 -22.10 3.38
N PHE A 385 35.03 -22.70 3.71
CA PHE A 385 35.37 -24.06 3.32
C PHE A 385 34.38 -25.08 3.91
N ILE A 386 34.01 -24.93 5.18
CA ILE A 386 32.99 -25.76 5.83
C ILE A 386 31.64 -25.60 5.10
N ALA A 387 31.23 -24.39 4.75
CA ALA A 387 30.00 -24.14 3.99
C ALA A 387 30.01 -24.79 2.59
N LEU A 388 31.13 -24.71 1.86
CA LEU A 388 31.31 -25.40 0.57
C LEU A 388 31.28 -26.92 0.70
N SER A 389 31.67 -27.45 1.87
CA SER A 389 31.67 -28.90 2.14
C SER A 389 30.28 -29.43 2.48
N VAL A 390 29.29 -28.57 2.72
CA VAL A 390 27.90 -28.97 2.94
C VAL A 390 27.35 -29.57 1.64
N PRO A 391 26.78 -30.79 1.65
CA PRO A 391 26.21 -31.37 0.44
C PRO A 391 25.09 -30.50 -0.14
N VAL A 392 25.07 -30.36 -1.47
CA VAL A 392 23.96 -29.70 -2.18
C VAL A 392 22.71 -30.56 -2.07
N ALA A 393 21.58 -29.97 -1.69
CA ALA A 393 20.30 -30.66 -1.71
C ALA A 393 20.01 -31.25 -3.11
N GLY A 394 19.64 -32.53 -3.19
CA GLY A 394 19.30 -33.17 -4.46
C GLY A 394 18.02 -32.61 -5.09
N ASP A 395 17.78 -32.92 -6.38
CA ASP A 395 16.60 -32.46 -7.15
C ASP A 395 15.24 -32.89 -6.56
N GLY A 396 15.22 -33.83 -5.59
CA GLY A 396 14.00 -34.38 -4.98
C GLY A 396 13.24 -33.46 -4.03
N GLY A 397 13.70 -32.22 -3.79
CA GLY A 397 13.05 -31.25 -2.90
C GLY A 397 12.51 -29.98 -3.57
N TYR A 398 12.77 -29.80 -4.86
CA TYR A 398 12.42 -28.58 -5.58
C TYR A 398 11.73 -28.93 -6.89
N LEU A 399 10.40 -28.86 -6.91
CA LEU A 399 9.58 -29.12 -8.09
C LEU A 399 9.31 -27.86 -8.94
N GLY A 400 9.93 -26.72 -8.60
CA GLY A 400 9.80 -25.45 -9.32
C GLY A 400 10.87 -25.22 -10.40
N PRO A 401 10.72 -24.18 -11.24
CA PRO A 401 11.76 -23.78 -12.20
C PRO A 401 13.03 -23.34 -11.46
N LYS A 402 14.19 -23.88 -11.81
CA LYS A 402 15.48 -23.59 -11.15
C LYS A 402 15.67 -22.08 -10.94
N TYR A 403 15.93 -21.66 -9.71
CA TYR A 403 16.18 -20.25 -9.39
C TYR A 403 17.39 -19.72 -10.21
N PRO A 404 17.25 -18.60 -10.94
CA PRO A 404 18.32 -18.07 -11.79
C PRO A 404 19.36 -17.31 -10.94
N TRP A 405 20.30 -18.06 -10.35
CA TRP A 405 21.33 -17.54 -9.44
C TRP A 405 22.21 -16.42 -10.02
N GLY A 406 22.38 -16.35 -11.34
CA GLY A 406 23.31 -15.43 -12.01
C GLY A 406 23.21 -13.97 -11.54
N LYS A 407 22.00 -13.38 -11.55
CA LYS A 407 21.80 -11.98 -11.14
C LYS A 407 22.12 -11.77 -9.66
N SER A 408 21.62 -12.65 -8.79
CA SER A 408 21.80 -12.53 -7.35
C SER A 408 23.25 -12.74 -6.93
N THR A 409 23.96 -13.66 -7.58
CA THR A 409 25.40 -13.89 -7.37
C THR A 409 26.22 -12.67 -7.81
N CYS A 410 25.93 -12.06 -8.96
CA CYS A 410 26.61 -10.85 -9.40
C CYS A 410 26.43 -9.69 -8.42
N VAL A 411 25.21 -9.43 -7.96
CA VAL A 411 24.92 -8.38 -6.97
C VAL A 411 25.66 -8.67 -5.66
N PHE A 412 25.62 -9.90 -5.18
CA PHE A 412 26.28 -10.32 -3.95
C PHE A 412 27.80 -10.14 -4.00
N ILE A 413 28.45 -10.62 -5.07
CA ILE A 413 29.91 -10.47 -5.27
C ILE A 413 30.28 -9.00 -5.38
N PHE A 414 29.48 -8.19 -6.09
CA PHE A 414 29.72 -6.75 -6.20
C PHE A 414 29.71 -6.06 -4.83
N LEU A 415 28.75 -6.38 -3.95
CA LEU A 415 28.68 -5.83 -2.60
C LEU A 415 29.89 -6.23 -1.73
N ILE A 416 30.35 -7.48 -1.83
CA ILE A 416 31.58 -7.94 -1.14
C ILE A 416 32.81 -7.19 -1.67
N ALA A 417 32.95 -7.08 -2.99
CA ALA A 417 34.06 -6.37 -3.62
C ALA A 417 34.08 -4.89 -3.20
N LEU A 418 32.91 -4.24 -3.16
CA LEU A 418 32.76 -2.85 -2.72
C LEU A 418 33.13 -2.70 -1.24
N LEU A 419 32.71 -3.62 -0.37
CA LEU A 419 33.09 -3.64 1.05
C LEU A 419 34.61 -3.71 1.22
N PHE A 420 35.29 -4.64 0.54
CA PHE A 420 36.75 -4.76 0.59
C PHE A 420 37.45 -3.54 0.01
N ALA A 421 36.97 -3.00 -1.12
CA ALA A 421 37.52 -1.79 -1.71
C ALA A 421 37.49 -0.64 -0.69
N MET A 422 36.35 -0.38 -0.06
CA MET A 422 36.22 0.69 0.94
C MET A 422 37.04 0.44 2.21
N CYS A 423 37.04 -0.79 2.71
CA CYS A 423 37.77 -1.16 3.93
C CYS A 423 39.28 -1.16 3.74
N SER A 424 39.79 -1.44 2.54
CA SER A 424 41.23 -1.41 2.25
C SER A 424 41.84 0.00 2.41
N PHE A 425 41.05 1.05 2.14
CA PHE A 425 41.41 2.45 2.36
C PHE A 425 41.05 2.98 3.75
N THR A 426 40.48 2.13 4.61
CA THR A 426 40.03 2.51 5.94
C THR A 426 40.94 1.91 7.00
N ARG A 427 41.36 2.73 7.97
CA ARG A 427 42.16 2.28 9.10
C ARG A 427 41.44 1.15 9.85
N LYS A 428 42.12 0.03 10.08
CA LYS A 428 41.57 -1.21 10.68
C LYS A 428 40.37 -1.80 9.91
N GLY A 429 40.12 -1.35 8.68
CA GLY A 429 38.95 -1.74 7.90
C GLY A 429 38.92 -3.23 7.55
N LEU A 430 40.08 -3.87 7.35
CA LEU A 430 40.14 -5.32 7.14
C LEU A 430 39.65 -6.12 8.35
N SER A 431 39.84 -5.61 9.57
CA SER A 431 39.28 -6.22 10.79
C SER A 431 37.74 -6.20 10.81
N PHE A 432 37.10 -5.37 9.97
CA PHE A 432 35.66 -5.38 9.75
C PHE A 432 35.27 -6.26 8.55
N ALA A 433 35.93 -6.07 7.39
CA ALA A 433 35.54 -6.71 6.14
C ALA A 433 35.71 -8.25 6.14
N VAL A 434 36.79 -8.77 6.76
CA VAL A 434 37.09 -10.21 6.78
C VAL A 434 36.01 -11.04 7.47
N PRO A 435 35.67 -10.81 8.76
CA PRO A 435 34.63 -11.59 9.43
C PRO A 435 33.24 -11.36 8.80
N VAL A 436 32.97 -10.14 8.30
CA VAL A 436 31.70 -9.84 7.61
C VAL A 436 31.54 -10.67 6.35
N SER A 437 32.57 -10.73 5.52
CA SER A 437 32.52 -11.48 4.27
C SER A 437 32.44 -12.98 4.53
N ALA A 438 33.12 -13.48 5.56
CA ALA A 438 33.08 -14.89 5.95
C ALA A 438 31.66 -15.37 6.23
N LEU A 439 30.91 -14.67 7.10
CA LEU A 439 29.55 -15.08 7.44
C LEU A 439 28.61 -14.98 6.25
N HIS A 440 28.62 -13.85 5.53
CA HIS A 440 27.67 -13.66 4.42
C HIS A 440 27.96 -14.62 3.27
N LEU A 441 29.23 -14.88 2.95
CA LEU A 441 29.58 -15.83 1.90
C LEU A 441 29.19 -17.25 2.30
N ALA A 442 29.45 -17.65 3.55
CA ALA A 442 28.99 -18.94 4.07
C ALA A 442 27.46 -19.06 4.01
N ALA A 443 26.71 -18.04 4.46
CA ALA A 443 25.25 -18.02 4.42
C ALA A 443 24.70 -18.05 2.98
N PHE A 444 25.32 -17.33 2.04
CA PHE A 444 24.92 -17.35 0.63
C PHE A 444 25.18 -18.72 -0.02
N ILE A 445 26.31 -19.36 0.29
CA ILE A 445 26.64 -20.73 -0.15
C ILE A 445 25.62 -21.73 0.42
N LEU A 446 25.38 -21.69 1.74
CA LEU A 446 24.39 -22.55 2.39
C LEU A 446 23.00 -22.39 1.75
N LEU A 447 22.59 -21.16 1.47
CA LEU A 447 21.33 -20.90 0.77
C LEU A 447 21.31 -21.49 -0.65
N SER A 448 22.43 -21.39 -1.38
CA SER A 448 22.56 -21.99 -2.72
C SER A 448 22.56 -23.52 -2.71
N HIS A 449 22.96 -24.13 -1.59
CA HIS A 449 22.91 -25.58 -1.38
C HIS A 449 21.54 -26.05 -0.85
N GLY A 450 20.58 -25.14 -0.62
CA GLY A 450 19.27 -25.45 -0.04
C GLY A 450 19.26 -25.64 1.47
N ALA A 451 20.38 -25.38 2.16
CA ALA A 451 20.53 -25.60 3.60
C ALA A 451 19.78 -24.54 4.45
N LEU A 452 19.56 -23.33 3.92
CA LEU A 452 18.83 -22.25 4.62
C LEU A 452 17.41 -22.04 4.06
N ASN A 453 16.73 -23.09 3.61
CA ASN A 453 15.33 -22.97 3.16
C ASN A 453 14.42 -22.54 4.33
N GLY A 454 13.47 -21.63 4.10
CA GLY A 454 12.63 -21.10 5.20
C GLY A 454 13.32 -20.06 6.09
N LEU A 455 14.47 -19.50 5.65
CA LEU A 455 15.27 -18.51 6.38
C LEU A 455 14.49 -17.33 6.96
N THR A 456 13.36 -16.99 6.35
CA THR A 456 12.54 -15.84 6.76
C THR A 456 11.40 -16.18 7.71
N HIS A 457 11.25 -17.44 8.16
CA HIS A 457 10.17 -17.85 9.05
C HIS A 457 10.69 -18.18 10.47
N PRO A 458 10.05 -17.69 11.56
CA PRO A 458 10.54 -17.79 12.93
C PRO A 458 10.49 -19.20 13.53
N THR A 459 9.77 -20.14 12.88
CA THR A 459 9.84 -21.56 13.25
C THR A 459 11.17 -22.20 12.88
N THR A 460 12.01 -21.56 12.07
CA THR A 460 13.35 -22.08 11.81
C THR A 460 14.33 -21.61 12.89
N TRP A 461 15.13 -22.51 13.47
CA TRP A 461 16.04 -22.14 14.56
C TRP A 461 17.16 -21.18 14.11
N TYR A 462 17.49 -21.19 12.82
CA TYR A 462 18.45 -20.25 12.21
C TYR A 462 17.84 -18.88 11.89
N PHE A 463 16.52 -18.66 12.02
CA PHE A 463 15.90 -17.33 11.85
C PHE A 463 16.55 -16.22 12.69
N ILE A 464 17.13 -16.59 13.84
CA ILE A 464 17.76 -15.67 14.78
C ILE A 464 19.11 -15.14 14.26
N TRP A 465 19.74 -15.79 13.27
CA TRP A 465 21.10 -15.43 12.84
C TRP A 465 21.26 -13.98 12.38
N PRO A 466 20.35 -13.36 11.59
CA PRO A 466 20.50 -11.96 11.17
C PRO A 466 20.41 -11.00 12.37
N ILE A 467 19.59 -11.34 13.37
CA ILE A 467 19.43 -10.57 14.60
C ILE A 467 20.71 -10.64 15.44
N ALA A 468 21.20 -11.85 15.70
CA ALA A 468 22.45 -12.05 16.43
C ALA A 468 23.64 -11.39 15.74
N TRP A 469 23.72 -11.57 14.42
CA TRP A 469 24.77 -11.02 13.59
C TRP A 469 24.78 -9.49 13.58
N ASN A 470 23.61 -8.84 13.56
CA ASN A 470 23.52 -7.39 13.68
C ASN A 470 24.28 -6.85 14.90
N PHE A 471 24.12 -7.46 16.09
CA PHE A 471 24.84 -6.99 17.29
C PHE A 471 26.34 -7.26 17.23
N VAL A 472 26.76 -8.36 16.59
CA VAL A 472 28.19 -8.63 16.33
C VAL A 472 28.77 -7.59 15.37
N VAL A 473 28.05 -7.24 14.29
CA VAL A 473 28.45 -6.18 13.35
C VAL A 473 28.55 -4.83 14.04
N LEU A 474 27.63 -4.49 14.94
CA LEU A 474 27.69 -3.24 15.72
C LEU A 474 28.92 -3.22 16.65
N ALA A 475 29.22 -4.32 17.33
CA ALA A 475 30.41 -4.44 18.18
C ALA A 475 31.72 -4.36 17.36
N LEU A 476 31.76 -5.05 16.21
CA LEU A 476 32.87 -4.97 15.26
C LEU A 476 33.04 -3.57 14.67
N CYS A 477 31.94 -2.91 14.32
CA CYS A 477 31.94 -1.53 13.85
C CYS A 477 32.59 -0.63 14.89
N TRP A 478 32.22 -0.77 16.17
CA TRP A 478 32.78 0.03 17.27
C TRP A 478 34.30 -0.18 17.46
N VAL A 479 34.83 -1.40 17.29
CA VAL A 479 36.27 -1.65 17.46
C VAL A 479 37.10 -1.34 16.21
N ALA A 480 36.56 -1.59 15.01
CA ALA A 480 37.32 -1.58 13.76
C ALA A 480 37.22 -0.26 12.99
N LEU A 481 36.10 0.46 13.03
CA LEU A 481 35.95 1.69 12.24
C LEU A 481 36.40 2.94 13.01
N PRO A 482 37.00 3.95 12.34
CA PRO A 482 37.44 5.18 12.99
C PRO A 482 36.34 5.93 13.75
N ASN A 483 35.16 6.08 13.15
CA ASN A 483 33.97 6.66 13.79
C ASN A 483 33.00 5.56 14.28
N GLY A 484 33.53 4.36 14.53
CA GLY A 484 32.76 3.16 14.81
C GLY A 484 31.78 3.30 15.96
N LYS A 485 32.17 4.01 17.03
CA LYS A 485 31.27 4.31 18.15
C LYS A 485 30.05 5.12 17.70
N SER A 486 30.28 6.19 16.95
CA SER A 486 29.21 7.09 16.51
C SER A 486 28.24 6.34 15.60
N VAL A 487 28.75 5.54 14.65
CA VAL A 487 27.96 4.72 13.72
C VAL A 487 27.20 3.61 14.43
N ALA A 488 27.88 2.80 15.26
CA ALA A 488 27.26 1.67 15.94
C ALA A 488 26.12 2.10 16.86
N PHE A 489 26.32 3.16 17.65
CA PHE A 489 25.25 3.68 18.49
C PHE A 489 24.17 4.38 17.65
N ALA A 490 24.48 5.12 16.58
CA ALA A 490 23.44 5.69 15.71
C ALA A 490 22.54 4.58 15.14
N ALA A 491 23.14 3.50 14.61
CA ALA A 491 22.40 2.36 14.12
C ALA A 491 21.57 1.66 15.20
N LEU A 492 22.14 1.43 16.40
CA LEU A 492 21.42 0.85 17.53
C LEU A 492 20.23 1.71 17.96
N PHE A 493 20.40 3.03 18.00
CA PHE A 493 19.32 3.95 18.35
C PHE A 493 18.25 4.03 17.25
N THR A 494 18.61 3.95 15.97
CA THR A 494 17.62 3.77 14.88
C THR A 494 16.84 2.47 15.08
N GLN A 495 17.52 1.35 15.38
CA GLN A 495 16.88 0.05 15.64
C GLN A 495 15.96 0.09 16.86
N LEU A 496 16.35 0.81 17.91
CA LEU A 496 15.51 1.05 19.09
C LEU A 496 14.26 1.90 18.76
N GLY A 497 14.36 2.82 17.81
CA GLY A 497 13.20 3.53 17.28
C GLY A 497 12.27 2.60 16.50
N VAL A 498 12.82 1.78 15.61
CA VAL A 498 12.07 0.82 14.78
C VAL A 498 11.48 -0.33 15.60
N SER A 499 12.06 -0.68 16.75
CA SER A 499 11.58 -1.79 17.59
C SER A 499 10.17 -1.59 18.13
N PHE A 500 9.61 -0.38 18.03
CA PHE A 500 8.21 -0.13 18.35
C PHE A 500 7.23 -0.95 17.49
N TYR A 501 7.64 -1.48 16.33
CA TYR A 501 6.83 -2.46 15.59
C TYR A 501 6.53 -3.74 16.39
N ALA A 502 7.36 -4.10 17.39
CA ALA A 502 7.08 -5.24 18.28
C ALA A 502 5.77 -5.08 19.07
N TYR A 503 5.24 -3.86 19.20
CA TYR A 503 3.90 -3.59 19.73
C TYR A 503 2.81 -4.41 19.04
N MET A 504 2.85 -4.54 17.71
CA MET A 504 1.76 -5.15 16.93
C MET A 504 1.52 -6.63 17.29
N PRO A 505 2.52 -7.53 17.25
CA PRO A 505 2.32 -8.92 17.64
C PRO A 505 1.94 -9.04 19.13
N ILE A 506 2.52 -8.22 20.00
CA ILE A 506 2.24 -8.24 21.45
C ILE A 506 0.78 -7.90 21.73
N VAL A 507 0.28 -6.82 21.14
CA VAL A 507 -1.10 -6.38 21.34
C VAL A 507 -2.10 -7.31 20.66
N SER A 508 -1.81 -7.74 19.43
CA SER A 508 -2.66 -8.69 18.72
C SER A 508 -2.82 -10.01 19.49
N ASP A 509 -1.77 -10.50 20.16
CA ASP A 509 -1.80 -11.77 20.89
C ASP A 509 -2.42 -11.62 22.29
N LEU A 510 -2.02 -10.58 23.03
CA LEU A 510 -2.43 -10.43 24.44
C LEU A 510 -3.81 -9.79 24.62
N ARG A 511 -4.27 -8.98 23.67
CA ARG A 511 -5.52 -8.21 23.81
C ARG A 511 -6.58 -8.55 22.78
N ASN A 512 -6.19 -9.09 21.63
CA ASN A 512 -7.04 -9.27 20.46
C ASN A 512 -8.04 -8.10 20.25
N PRO A 513 -7.54 -6.87 20.03
CA PRO A 513 -8.36 -5.67 20.00
C PRO A 513 -9.38 -5.70 18.85
N PRO A 514 -10.51 -4.97 18.94
CA PRO A 514 -11.51 -4.93 17.87
C PRO A 514 -10.93 -4.53 16.51
N MET A 515 -9.97 -3.60 16.51
CA MET A 515 -9.17 -3.26 15.34
C MET A 515 -7.83 -3.98 15.39
N ASN A 516 -7.67 -5.03 14.59
CA ASN A 516 -6.49 -5.89 14.58
C ASN A 516 -6.07 -6.29 13.15
N TRP A 517 -5.73 -5.28 12.33
CA TRP A 517 -5.51 -5.46 10.91
C TRP A 517 -4.34 -6.41 10.59
N GLY A 518 -4.58 -7.35 9.68
CA GLY A 518 -3.58 -8.33 9.25
C GLY A 518 -3.22 -9.37 10.31
N TYR A 519 -3.84 -9.35 11.50
CA TYR A 519 -3.65 -10.34 12.57
C TYR A 519 -2.17 -10.63 12.90
N PRO A 520 -1.40 -9.59 13.30
CA PRO A 520 0.06 -9.64 13.40
C PRO A 520 0.60 -10.47 14.57
N ARG A 521 -0.25 -11.14 15.35
CA ARG A 521 0.22 -12.22 16.24
C ARG A 521 0.84 -13.38 15.46
N THR A 522 0.43 -13.56 14.20
CA THR A 522 1.06 -14.51 13.27
C THR A 522 2.24 -13.85 12.56
N TRP A 523 3.26 -14.64 12.23
CA TRP A 523 4.43 -14.13 11.51
C TRP A 523 4.08 -13.54 10.14
N GLU A 524 3.20 -14.21 9.39
CA GLU A 524 2.78 -13.69 8.09
C GLU A 524 1.93 -12.45 8.18
N GLY A 525 1.03 -12.37 9.17
CA GLY A 525 0.29 -11.16 9.47
C GLY A 525 1.20 -9.98 9.78
N PHE A 526 2.22 -10.21 10.63
CA PHE A 526 3.21 -9.20 10.99
C PHE A 526 4.04 -8.75 9.79
N LYS A 527 4.53 -9.69 9.00
CA LYS A 527 5.29 -9.41 7.77
C LYS A 527 4.42 -8.66 6.77
N HIS A 528 3.18 -9.08 6.57
CA HIS A 528 2.22 -8.42 5.69
C HIS A 528 1.96 -6.98 6.12
N ALA A 529 1.83 -6.73 7.43
CA ALA A 529 1.66 -5.38 7.98
C ALA A 529 2.88 -4.49 7.71
N ILE A 530 4.09 -4.94 8.02
CA ILE A 530 5.30 -4.11 7.83
C ILE A 530 5.63 -3.90 6.35
N MET A 531 5.53 -4.96 5.54
CA MET A 531 5.85 -4.93 4.12
C MET A 531 4.76 -4.29 3.28
N ARG A 532 3.62 -3.92 3.89
CA ARG A 532 2.47 -3.35 3.19
C ARG A 532 1.97 -4.28 2.07
N GLY A 533 1.91 -5.58 2.35
CA GLY A 533 1.67 -6.63 1.36
C GLY A 533 0.32 -6.56 0.63
N GLN A 534 -0.64 -5.79 1.17
CA GLN A 534 -1.95 -5.54 0.54
C GLN A 534 -1.91 -4.54 -0.62
N TYR A 535 -0.84 -3.74 -0.72
CA TYR A 535 -0.69 -2.76 -1.79
C TYR A 535 0.09 -3.36 -2.95
N GLU A 536 -0.23 -2.94 -4.18
CA GLU A 536 0.52 -3.35 -5.37
C GLU A 536 2.01 -3.03 -5.19
N ALA A 537 2.87 -3.92 -5.69
CA ALA A 537 4.30 -3.70 -5.69
C ALA A 537 4.61 -2.36 -6.37
N ILE A 538 5.33 -1.48 -5.66
CA ILE A 538 5.65 -0.15 -6.15
C ILE A 538 6.59 -0.30 -7.36
N ALA A 539 6.05 -0.10 -8.56
CA ALA A 539 6.83 -0.02 -9.78
C ALA A 539 7.19 1.44 -10.04
N PHE A 540 8.48 1.75 -10.08
CA PHE A 540 8.93 3.08 -10.47
C PHE A 540 8.55 3.35 -11.92
N GLN A 541 7.79 4.42 -12.15
CA GLN A 541 7.54 4.95 -13.47
C GLN A 541 8.15 6.35 -13.57
N MET A 542 8.76 6.65 -14.71
CA MET A 542 9.23 8.01 -14.96
C MET A 542 8.03 8.96 -14.93
N PRO A 543 8.03 9.99 -14.07
CA PRO A 543 6.90 10.90 -13.97
C PRO A 543 6.71 11.65 -15.29
N LYS A 544 5.47 11.66 -15.80
CA LYS A 544 5.12 12.44 -16.99
C LYS A 544 5.21 13.93 -16.66
N TRP A 545 5.63 14.74 -17.64
CA TRP A 545 5.71 16.20 -17.47
C TRP A 545 4.42 16.84 -16.93
N GLY A 546 3.25 16.39 -17.40
CA GLY A 546 1.96 16.86 -16.89
C GLY A 546 1.75 16.58 -15.40
N ALA A 547 2.19 15.43 -14.88
CA ALA A 547 2.06 15.11 -13.45
C ALA A 547 2.95 16.01 -12.58
N ILE A 548 4.11 16.42 -13.09
CA ILE A 548 4.98 17.39 -12.41
C ILE A 548 4.33 18.78 -12.40
N LEU A 549 3.70 19.19 -13.50
CA LEU A 549 2.97 20.46 -13.56
C LEU A 549 1.79 20.49 -12.58
N ASN A 550 1.00 19.40 -12.52
CA ASN A 550 -0.10 19.27 -11.56
C ASN A 550 0.38 19.39 -10.09
N TYR A 551 1.57 18.87 -9.77
CA TYR A 551 2.15 19.07 -8.45
C TYR A 551 2.43 20.55 -8.16
N PHE A 552 2.96 21.31 -9.12
CA PHE A 552 3.19 22.75 -8.92
C PHE A 552 1.89 23.56 -8.87
N GLU A 553 0.83 23.10 -9.56
CA GLU A 553 -0.52 23.65 -9.38
C GLU A 553 -1.03 23.41 -7.95
N ASP A 554 -0.85 22.20 -7.40
CA ASP A 554 -1.17 21.91 -5.99
C ASP A 554 -0.36 22.79 -5.03
N VAL A 555 0.94 22.95 -5.25
CA VAL A 555 1.79 23.85 -4.44
C VAL A 555 1.26 25.29 -4.43
N ARG A 556 0.72 25.78 -5.56
CA ARG A 556 0.09 27.10 -5.64
C ARG A 556 -1.19 27.18 -4.82
N VAL A 557 -1.92 26.09 -4.69
CA VAL A 557 -3.06 26.02 -3.77
C VAL A 557 -2.60 25.99 -2.31
N GLN A 558 -1.49 25.30 -2.03
CA GLN A 558 -0.98 25.20 -0.66
C GLN A 558 -0.42 26.53 -0.12
N PHE A 559 0.16 27.34 -1.01
CA PHE A 559 0.81 28.60 -0.65
C PHE A 559 0.28 29.75 -1.46
N THR A 560 -0.08 30.82 -0.75
CA THR A 560 -0.63 32.05 -1.33
C THR A 560 0.30 32.64 -2.41
N ASP A 561 -0.29 33.23 -3.47
CA ASP A 561 0.45 33.95 -4.52
C ASP A 561 1.36 35.08 -3.97
N VAL A 562 1.06 35.55 -2.74
CA VAL A 562 1.85 36.55 -2.01
C VAL A 562 3.13 35.96 -1.41
N LEU A 563 3.06 34.76 -0.84
CA LEU A 563 4.16 34.14 -0.09
C LEU A 563 5.05 33.23 -0.95
N ILE A 564 4.49 32.60 -1.99
CA ILE A 564 5.23 31.66 -2.84
C ILE A 564 6.47 32.27 -3.53
N PRO A 565 6.52 33.56 -3.96
CA PRO A 565 7.72 34.11 -4.58
C PRO A 565 8.92 34.15 -3.64
N PHE A 566 8.69 34.16 -2.32
CA PHE A 566 9.77 34.16 -1.32
C PHE A 566 10.57 32.85 -1.29
N VAL A 567 10.09 31.77 -1.92
CA VAL A 567 10.87 30.53 -2.11
C VAL A 567 12.19 30.78 -2.83
N PHE A 568 12.20 31.66 -3.83
CA PHE A 568 13.39 31.91 -4.66
C PHE A 568 14.35 32.93 -4.05
N VAL A 569 13.86 33.78 -3.14
CA VAL A 569 14.62 34.89 -2.54
C VAL A 569 15.92 34.44 -1.85
N PRO A 570 15.95 33.34 -1.07
CA PRO A 570 17.19 32.85 -0.48
C PRO A 570 18.26 32.53 -1.51
N PHE A 571 17.88 31.92 -2.64
CA PHE A 571 18.83 31.51 -3.67
C PHE A 571 19.39 32.69 -4.47
N VAL A 572 18.57 33.72 -4.70
CA VAL A 572 18.97 34.94 -5.41
C VAL A 572 19.78 35.88 -4.52
N LEU A 573 19.34 36.09 -3.28
CA LEU A 573 19.91 37.11 -2.39
C LEU A 573 20.98 36.58 -1.43
N ALA A 574 21.25 35.27 -1.38
CA ALA A 574 22.23 34.68 -0.46
C ALA A 574 23.59 35.37 -0.51
N LYS A 575 24.13 35.67 -1.71
CA LYS A 575 25.43 36.32 -1.85
C LYS A 575 25.46 37.72 -1.20
N LYS A 576 24.33 38.43 -1.17
CA LYS A 576 24.22 39.79 -0.64
C LYS A 576 23.89 39.82 0.86
N VAL A 577 23.09 38.87 1.33
CA VAL A 577 22.52 38.89 2.69
C VAL A 577 23.25 37.95 3.66
N VAL A 578 23.71 36.78 3.19
CA VAL A 578 24.42 35.81 4.05
C VAL A 578 25.82 36.31 4.35
N ARG A 579 26.18 36.30 5.64
CA ARG A 579 27.53 36.65 6.10
C ARG A 579 28.59 35.83 5.37
N LYS A 580 29.69 36.48 4.96
CA LYS A 580 30.72 35.86 4.11
C LYS A 580 31.26 34.56 4.72
N GLU A 581 31.52 34.55 6.01
CA GLU A 581 32.02 33.42 6.79
C GLU A 581 31.04 32.24 6.87
N ASN A 582 29.73 32.49 6.70
CA ASN A 582 28.68 31.49 6.84
C ASN A 582 28.12 31.00 5.49
N ARG A 583 28.66 31.44 4.34
CA ARG A 583 28.16 31.03 3.01
C ARG A 583 28.32 29.53 2.73
N VAL A 584 29.44 28.93 3.14
CA VAL A 584 29.65 27.48 2.99
C VAL A 584 28.61 26.72 3.81
N MET A 585 28.43 27.12 5.07
CA MET A 585 27.43 26.54 5.96
C MET A 585 26.00 26.69 5.43
N PHE A 586 25.67 27.85 4.86
CA PHE A 586 24.36 28.07 4.22
C PHE A 586 24.10 27.03 3.14
N TRP A 587 25.06 26.78 2.24
CA TRP A 587 24.90 25.75 1.20
C TRP A 587 24.96 24.31 1.73
N GLN A 588 25.75 24.05 2.78
CA GLN A 588 25.72 22.78 3.51
C GLN A 588 24.35 22.47 4.13
N TRP A 589 23.52 23.48 4.36
CA TRP A 589 22.16 23.33 4.85
C TRP A 589 21.11 23.34 3.73
N MET A 590 21.22 24.27 2.78
CA MET A 590 20.27 24.41 1.67
C MET A 590 20.29 23.22 0.72
N ALA A 591 21.44 22.62 0.45
CA ALA A 591 21.53 21.47 -0.47
C ALA A 591 20.78 20.24 0.06
N PRO A 592 20.95 19.80 1.33
CA PRO A 592 20.12 18.75 1.91
C PRO A 592 18.62 19.06 1.93
N VAL A 593 18.22 20.31 2.22
CA VAL A 593 16.79 20.71 2.18
C VAL A 593 16.24 20.59 0.75
N LEU A 594 17.01 21.01 -0.27
CA LEU A 594 16.64 20.85 -1.68
C LEU A 594 16.54 19.38 -2.09
N VAL A 595 17.50 18.55 -1.70
CA VAL A 595 17.45 17.11 -1.97
C VAL A 595 16.25 16.48 -1.28
N CYS A 596 15.93 16.87 -0.05
CA CYS A 596 14.72 16.39 0.64
C CYS A 596 13.45 16.78 -0.13
N PHE A 597 13.35 18.04 -0.57
CA PHE A 597 12.24 18.49 -1.42
C PHE A 597 12.10 17.62 -2.67
N LEU A 598 13.19 17.37 -3.43
CA LEU A 598 13.15 16.57 -4.66
C LEU A 598 12.73 15.10 -4.39
N MET A 599 13.21 14.51 -3.29
CA MET A 599 12.84 13.15 -2.89
C MET A 599 11.39 13.06 -2.43
N MET A 600 10.89 14.07 -1.73
CA MET A 600 9.52 14.13 -1.20
C MET A 600 8.51 14.78 -2.16
N SER A 601 8.91 15.11 -3.39
CA SER A 601 8.01 15.65 -4.43
C SER A 601 8.17 14.83 -5.71
N ILE A 602 9.16 15.14 -6.55
CA ILE A 602 9.33 14.57 -7.89
C ILE A 602 9.46 13.05 -7.88
N LEU A 603 10.25 12.49 -6.95
CA LEU A 603 10.38 11.04 -6.82
C LEU A 603 9.06 10.40 -6.39
N LEU A 604 8.34 11.02 -5.43
CA LEU A 604 7.02 10.55 -5.00
C LEU A 604 6.00 10.61 -6.14
N VAL A 605 6.01 11.63 -6.99
CA VAL A 605 5.13 11.70 -8.18
C VAL A 605 5.38 10.50 -9.11
N GLY A 606 6.65 10.13 -9.32
CA GLY A 606 7.02 8.96 -10.13
C GLY A 606 6.63 7.61 -9.50
N LEU A 607 6.74 7.49 -8.17
CA LEU A 607 6.37 6.27 -7.44
C LEU A 607 4.86 6.14 -7.22
N ALA A 608 4.13 7.25 -7.12
CA ALA A 608 2.69 7.29 -6.88
C ALA A 608 1.87 7.01 -8.14
N ASN A 609 2.46 7.17 -9.34
CA ASN A 609 1.79 7.02 -10.64
C ASN A 609 0.44 7.76 -10.71
N VAL A 610 0.47 9.06 -10.40
CA VAL A 610 -0.73 9.90 -10.29
C VAL A 610 -1.47 9.92 -11.63
N LYS A 611 -2.72 9.46 -11.64
CA LYS A 611 -3.60 9.35 -12.81
C LYS A 611 -4.23 10.69 -13.18
N GLY A 612 -4.36 11.59 -12.21
CA GLY A 612 -4.79 12.98 -12.40
C GLY A 612 -6.31 13.20 -12.42
N ASP A 613 -7.11 12.15 -12.18
CA ASP A 613 -8.55 12.29 -11.90
C ASP A 613 -8.80 12.80 -10.48
N LEU A 614 -10.02 13.30 -10.23
CA LEU A 614 -10.38 13.91 -8.94
C LEU A 614 -10.22 12.96 -7.75
N GLN A 615 -10.49 11.67 -7.95
CA GLN A 615 -10.44 10.70 -6.87
C GLN A 615 -9.01 10.37 -6.47
N ASP A 616 -8.11 10.24 -7.44
CA ASP A 616 -6.69 10.01 -7.18
C ASP A 616 -6.03 11.25 -6.56
N GLY A 617 -6.37 12.47 -7.02
CA GLY A 617 -5.82 13.71 -6.47
C GLY A 617 -5.99 13.85 -4.95
N PHE A 618 -7.17 13.49 -4.44
CA PHE A 618 -7.47 13.54 -3.00
C PHE A 618 -6.58 12.60 -2.18
N ILE A 619 -6.36 11.37 -2.64
CA ILE A 619 -5.56 10.35 -1.93
C ILE A 619 -4.07 10.69 -1.96
N GLN A 620 -3.60 11.32 -3.04
CA GLN A 620 -2.17 11.54 -3.24
C GLN A 620 -1.65 12.81 -2.55
N LYS A 621 -2.49 13.84 -2.35
CA LYS A 621 -2.06 15.16 -1.81
C LYS A 621 -1.41 15.07 -0.43
N VAL A 622 -1.91 14.21 0.46
CA VAL A 622 -1.41 14.06 1.84
C VAL A 622 0.04 13.57 1.88
N LYS A 623 0.50 12.89 0.82
CA LYS A 623 1.88 12.41 0.69
C LYS A 623 2.89 13.54 0.53
N PHE A 624 2.44 14.72 0.07
CA PHE A 624 3.31 15.88 -0.22
C PHE A 624 3.47 16.85 0.95
N ILE A 625 2.83 16.63 2.10
CA ILE A 625 3.03 17.46 3.32
C ILE A 625 4.53 17.66 3.63
N SER A 626 5.32 16.60 3.46
CA SER A 626 6.77 16.64 3.70
C SER A 626 7.51 17.61 2.75
N SER A 627 7.10 17.73 1.48
CA SER A 627 7.69 18.71 0.55
C SER A 627 7.21 20.13 0.82
N HIS A 628 5.94 20.31 1.24
CA HIS A 628 5.40 21.60 1.67
C HIS A 628 6.18 22.17 2.86
N ALA A 629 6.55 21.34 3.83
CA ALA A 629 7.41 21.74 4.94
C ALA A 629 8.77 22.30 4.47
N MET A 630 9.39 21.68 3.45
CA MET A 630 10.66 22.15 2.88
C MET A 630 10.50 23.50 2.14
N LEU A 631 9.41 23.69 1.41
CA LEU A 631 9.09 24.97 0.77
C LEU A 631 8.88 26.08 1.80
N ALA A 632 8.17 25.79 2.89
CA ALA A 632 7.93 26.76 3.96
C ALA A 632 9.23 27.21 4.66
N LEU A 633 10.24 26.34 4.76
CA LEU A 633 11.58 26.75 5.21
C LEU A 633 12.17 27.82 4.29
N TRP A 634 12.06 27.65 2.98
CA TRP A 634 12.56 28.63 2.02
C TRP A 634 11.76 29.93 2.02
N ILE A 635 10.43 29.87 2.14
CA ILE A 635 9.58 31.06 2.31
C ILE A 635 10.04 31.83 3.57
N GLY A 636 10.21 31.14 4.69
CA GLY A 636 10.71 31.75 5.93
C GLY A 636 12.08 32.40 5.77
N TYR A 637 13.05 31.73 5.12
CA TYR A 637 14.34 32.34 4.81
C TYR A 637 14.23 33.52 3.85
N GLY A 638 13.33 33.46 2.88
CA GLY A 638 13.09 34.53 1.91
C GLY A 638 12.55 35.78 2.59
N LEU A 639 11.58 35.60 3.48
CA LEU A 639 11.03 36.67 4.33
C LEU A 639 12.13 37.29 5.20
N VAL A 640 12.95 36.47 5.88
CA VAL A 640 14.10 36.97 6.67
C VAL A 640 15.06 37.78 5.79
N PHE A 641 15.40 37.29 4.59
CA PHE A 641 16.38 37.95 3.73
C PHE A 641 15.87 39.26 3.15
N ALA A 642 14.60 39.29 2.71
CA ALA A 642 13.95 40.50 2.23
C ALA A 642 13.83 41.54 3.35
N ALA A 643 13.36 41.14 4.54
CA ALA A 643 13.25 42.02 5.69
C ALA A 643 14.61 42.54 6.16
N THR A 644 15.69 41.74 6.07
CA THR A 644 17.06 42.18 6.39
C THR A 644 17.56 43.29 5.45
N LEU A 645 17.06 43.35 4.20
CA LEU A 645 17.38 44.47 3.31
C LEU A 645 16.53 45.71 3.59
N LEU A 646 15.26 45.51 3.93
CA LEU A 646 14.32 46.58 4.26
C LEU A 646 14.57 47.20 5.64
N SER A 647 15.25 46.48 6.54
CA SER A 647 15.57 46.93 7.89
C SER A 647 16.43 48.19 7.94
N LYS A 648 17.06 48.55 6.82
CA LYS A 648 17.75 49.84 6.65
C LYS A 648 16.81 51.04 6.71
N LYS A 649 15.51 50.84 6.44
CA LYS A 649 14.49 51.90 6.35
C LYS A 649 13.32 51.70 7.32
N ILE A 650 13.08 50.46 7.77
CA ILE A 650 11.92 50.09 8.61
C ILE A 650 12.43 49.38 9.86
N SER A 651 11.79 49.63 11.01
CA SER A 651 12.21 49.00 12.27
C SER A 651 12.04 47.48 12.25
N HIS A 652 12.92 46.76 12.94
CA HIS A 652 12.88 45.30 13.01
C HIS A 652 11.56 44.77 13.59
N ALA A 653 11.00 45.48 14.58
CA ALA A 653 9.75 45.10 15.23
C ALA A 653 8.56 45.20 14.26
N VAL A 654 8.47 46.28 13.47
CA VAL A 654 7.42 46.44 12.47
C VAL A 654 7.53 45.37 11.38
N LEU A 655 8.74 45.12 10.86
CA LEU A 655 8.95 44.08 9.86
C LEU A 655 8.56 42.69 10.40
N ALA A 656 8.95 42.36 11.64
CA ALA A 656 8.58 41.10 12.28
C ALA A 656 7.06 40.96 12.45
N ALA A 657 6.39 42.00 12.95
CA ALA A 657 4.94 42.02 13.11
C ALA A 657 4.21 41.89 11.77
N VAL A 658 4.66 42.58 10.72
CA VAL A 658 4.07 42.50 9.38
C VAL A 658 4.23 41.11 8.80
N MET A 659 5.42 40.50 8.88
CA MET A 659 5.62 39.11 8.39
C MET A 659 4.68 38.13 9.10
N ILE A 660 4.58 38.21 10.43
CA ILE A 660 3.68 37.34 11.21
C ILE A 660 2.22 37.60 10.84
N ALA A 661 1.80 38.87 10.79
CA ALA A 661 0.41 39.23 10.49
C ALA A 661 0.00 38.78 9.08
N VAL A 662 0.86 38.96 8.07
CA VAL A 662 0.59 38.51 6.69
C VAL A 662 0.51 36.98 6.64
N SER A 663 1.49 36.27 7.21
CA SER A 663 1.49 34.80 7.21
C SER A 663 0.43 34.16 8.12
N PHE A 664 -0.19 34.92 9.02
CA PHE A 664 -1.30 34.45 9.85
C PHE A 664 -2.66 34.79 9.23
N ILE A 665 -2.91 36.08 8.98
CA ILE A 665 -4.22 36.58 8.55
C ILE A 665 -4.53 36.16 7.13
N PHE A 666 -3.57 36.26 6.20
CA PHE A 666 -3.87 35.99 4.80
C PHE A 666 -4.24 34.52 4.57
N PRO A 667 -3.46 33.51 5.00
CA PRO A 667 -3.88 32.11 4.86
C PRO A 667 -5.15 31.79 5.63
N LEU A 668 -5.36 32.39 6.81
CA LEU A 668 -6.59 32.19 7.59
C LEU A 668 -7.83 32.69 6.82
N VAL A 669 -7.77 33.91 6.30
CA VAL A 669 -8.85 34.51 5.48
C VAL A 669 -9.01 33.76 4.17
N ASP A 670 -7.95 33.33 3.51
CA ASP A 670 -8.04 32.61 2.25
C ASP A 670 -8.68 31.23 2.43
N ASN A 671 -8.30 30.47 3.47
CA ASN A 671 -8.95 29.20 3.81
C ASN A 671 -10.40 29.38 4.29
N TYR A 672 -10.70 30.44 5.06
CA TYR A 672 -12.04 30.65 5.65
C TYR A 672 -13.03 31.32 4.67
N CYS A 673 -12.60 32.41 4.03
CA CYS A 673 -13.39 33.22 3.09
C CYS A 673 -13.25 32.81 1.62
N GLY A 674 -12.20 32.06 1.25
CA GLY A 674 -11.96 31.60 -0.13
C GLY A 674 -13.11 30.79 -0.72
N ASN A 675 -14.01 30.26 0.12
CA ASN A 675 -15.26 29.62 -0.28
C ASN A 675 -16.25 30.50 -1.09
N TYR A 676 -15.93 31.77 -1.37
CA TYR A 676 -16.82 32.67 -2.11
C TYR A 676 -16.16 33.47 -3.26
N ARG A 677 -14.86 33.29 -3.53
CA ARG A 677 -14.22 33.92 -4.69
C ARG A 677 -14.20 32.99 -5.90
N LEU A 678 -14.66 33.54 -7.02
CA LEU A 678 -14.70 32.98 -8.39
C LEU A 678 -13.52 32.01 -8.65
N GLY A 679 -13.80 30.69 -8.65
CA GLY A 679 -12.83 29.62 -8.94
C GLY A 679 -12.34 28.79 -7.75
N VAL A 680 -12.43 29.29 -6.51
CA VAL A 680 -11.93 28.58 -5.31
C VAL A 680 -12.92 27.53 -4.77
N ASN A 681 -14.21 27.63 -5.12
CA ASN A 681 -15.19 26.57 -4.87
C ASN A 681 -14.82 25.26 -5.56
N GLU A 682 -14.17 25.33 -6.72
CA GLU A 682 -13.65 24.15 -7.42
C GLU A 682 -12.51 23.51 -6.61
N VAL A 683 -11.67 24.32 -5.96
CA VAL A 683 -10.57 23.82 -5.10
C VAL A 683 -11.10 23.19 -3.82
N ALA A 684 -12.06 23.81 -3.13
CA ALA A 684 -12.68 23.21 -1.94
C ALA A 684 -13.45 21.92 -2.28
N PHE A 685 -14.12 21.88 -3.43
CA PHE A 685 -14.76 20.67 -3.97
C PHE A 685 -13.75 19.56 -4.28
N LYS A 686 -12.55 19.92 -4.78
CA LYS A 686 -11.48 18.95 -5.12
C LYS A 686 -10.60 18.54 -3.93
N LEU A 687 -10.41 19.41 -2.94
CA LEU A 687 -9.45 19.24 -1.85
C LEU A 687 -10.08 19.10 -0.45
N GLY A 688 -11.37 19.36 -0.29
CA GLY A 688 -12.04 19.37 1.01
C GLY A 688 -11.69 20.61 1.86
N GLY A 689 -12.48 20.86 2.91
CA GLY A 689 -12.26 21.96 3.84
C GLY A 689 -11.26 21.65 4.95
N SER A 690 -10.46 22.65 5.37
CA SER A 690 -9.53 22.52 6.51
C SER A 690 -10.20 22.70 7.88
N GLU A 691 -11.39 23.34 7.90
CA GLU A 691 -12.25 23.54 9.06
C GLU A 691 -13.20 22.36 9.22
N GLN A 692 -13.16 21.72 10.39
CA GLN A 692 -13.90 20.49 10.70
C GLN A 692 -14.85 20.67 11.91
N ASN A 693 -14.89 21.86 12.50
CA ASN A 693 -15.86 22.21 13.53
C ASN A 693 -17.29 22.10 12.96
N LYS A 694 -18.19 21.53 13.75
CA LYS A 694 -19.57 21.17 13.36
C LYS A 694 -19.67 20.17 12.21
N HIS A 695 -18.57 19.52 11.84
CA HIS A 695 -18.60 18.44 10.85
C HIS A 695 -19.17 17.17 11.50
N THR A 696 -20.45 16.88 11.24
CA THR A 696 -21.20 15.84 11.97
C THR A 696 -21.52 14.61 11.12
N PHE A 697 -21.05 14.53 9.88
CA PHE A 697 -21.51 13.53 8.92
C PHE A 697 -21.16 12.09 9.30
N GLY A 698 -19.97 11.84 9.89
CA GLY A 698 -19.64 10.51 10.44
C GLY A 698 -20.53 10.14 11.63
N TRP A 699 -20.94 11.11 12.46
CA TRP A 699 -21.94 10.90 13.50
C TRP A 699 -23.32 10.59 12.94
N GLN A 700 -23.80 11.37 11.97
CA GLN A 700 -25.08 11.11 11.31
C GLN A 700 -25.09 9.72 10.69
N PHE A 701 -24.00 9.35 10.01
CA PHE A 701 -23.83 8.03 9.40
C PHE A 701 -23.93 6.90 10.43
N GLY A 702 -23.20 7.00 11.55
CA GLY A 702 -23.23 6.03 12.62
C GLY A 702 -24.57 5.99 13.39
N ALA A 703 -24.89 7.09 14.06
CA ALA A 703 -25.98 7.17 15.03
C ALA A 703 -27.37 7.06 14.38
N TYR A 704 -27.61 7.62 13.19
CA TYR A 704 -28.94 7.57 12.57
C TYR A 704 -29.34 6.16 12.15
N GLN A 705 -28.37 5.29 11.87
CA GLN A 705 -28.65 3.89 11.53
C GLN A 705 -28.82 3.04 12.79
N LEU A 706 -27.99 3.28 13.80
CA LEU A 706 -28.01 2.53 15.04
C LEU A 706 -29.27 2.83 15.87
N ASP A 707 -29.59 4.11 16.10
CA ASP A 707 -30.67 4.57 16.96
C ASP A 707 -31.89 5.13 16.18
N GLY A 708 -31.81 5.16 14.85
CA GLY A 708 -32.93 5.55 13.99
C GLY A 708 -33.39 6.99 14.17
N ALA A 709 -34.69 7.20 14.04
CA ALA A 709 -35.37 8.48 14.21
C ALA A 709 -35.11 9.15 15.58
N LYS A 710 -34.74 8.37 16.62
CA LYS A 710 -34.39 8.92 17.93
C LYS A 710 -33.13 9.80 17.84
N ALA A 711 -32.03 9.26 17.30
CA ALA A 711 -30.77 9.99 17.14
C ALA A 711 -30.94 11.23 16.23
N ILE A 712 -31.78 11.12 15.21
CA ILE A 712 -32.10 12.25 14.33
C ILE A 712 -32.80 13.37 15.11
N LYS A 713 -33.84 13.04 15.88
CA LYS A 713 -34.59 14.04 16.67
C LYS A 713 -33.75 14.70 17.77
N GLU A 714 -32.76 14.00 18.31
CA GLU A 714 -31.81 14.57 19.28
C GLU A 714 -30.85 15.59 18.64
N GLN A 715 -30.59 15.47 17.33
CA GLN A 715 -29.72 16.38 16.58
C GLN A 715 -30.47 17.54 15.91
N ILE A 716 -31.76 17.36 15.55
CA ILE A 716 -32.59 18.40 14.96
C ILE A 716 -32.81 19.54 15.96
N THR A 717 -32.58 20.77 15.52
CA THR A 717 -32.89 21.99 16.28
C THR A 717 -34.34 22.43 16.08
N ALA A 718 -34.87 23.28 16.97
CA ALA A 718 -36.29 23.65 16.95
C ALA A 718 -36.72 24.46 15.71
N ASP A 719 -35.76 25.08 15.01
CA ASP A 719 -35.92 25.89 13.82
C ASP A 719 -35.74 25.10 12.50
N GLU A 720 -35.31 23.85 12.58
CA GLU A 720 -35.16 22.96 11.42
C GLU A 720 -36.46 22.22 11.08
N GLU A 721 -36.60 21.83 9.81
CA GLU A 721 -37.73 21.04 9.36
C GLU A 721 -37.79 19.68 10.09
N PRO A 722 -38.95 19.32 10.69
CA PRO A 722 -39.07 18.07 11.42
C PRO A 722 -39.02 16.86 10.49
N LEU A 723 -38.67 15.71 11.06
CA LEU A 723 -38.65 14.44 10.35
C LEU A 723 -40.05 14.10 9.79
N PRO A 724 -40.21 13.73 8.50
CA PRO A 724 -41.52 13.49 7.89
C PRO A 724 -42.34 12.40 8.59
N ASP A 725 -41.68 11.30 8.96
CA ASP A 725 -42.24 10.26 9.83
C ASP A 725 -41.41 10.22 11.12
N PRO A 726 -41.96 10.61 12.30
CA PRO A 726 -41.24 10.64 13.57
C PRO A 726 -40.70 9.29 14.08
N SER A 727 -41.07 8.19 13.40
CA SER A 727 -40.69 6.81 13.70
C SER A 727 -39.75 6.18 12.66
N TYR A 728 -39.45 6.86 11.54
CA TYR A 728 -38.62 6.32 10.46
C TYR A 728 -37.32 7.12 10.27
N PRO A 729 -36.15 6.48 10.10
CA PRO A 729 -35.94 5.03 10.14
C PRO A 729 -36.08 4.46 11.56
N PRO A 730 -36.57 3.22 11.71
CA PRO A 730 -36.55 2.57 13.01
C PRO A 730 -35.10 2.29 13.45
N PRO A 731 -34.83 2.16 14.77
CA PRO A 731 -33.51 1.77 15.24
C PRO A 731 -33.18 0.33 14.80
N MET A 732 -31.88 0.05 14.67
CA MET A 732 -31.39 -1.31 14.41
C MET A 732 -31.75 -2.23 15.58
N ASP A 733 -32.27 -3.42 15.26
CA ASP A 733 -32.62 -4.45 16.25
C ASP A 733 -31.42 -4.83 17.12
N LYS A 734 -31.67 -5.30 18.35
CA LYS A 734 -30.59 -5.76 19.25
C LYS A 734 -29.98 -7.06 18.76
N PHE A 735 -28.69 -7.28 19.05
CA PHE A 735 -27.97 -8.51 18.66
C PHE A 735 -27.99 -8.74 17.15
N SER A 736 -27.91 -7.68 16.35
CA SER A 736 -27.96 -7.77 14.89
C SER A 736 -26.59 -7.98 14.27
N ILE A 737 -26.55 -8.67 13.14
CA ILE A 737 -25.37 -8.80 12.29
C ILE A 737 -25.45 -7.73 11.19
N PHE A 738 -24.42 -6.88 11.11
CA PHE A 738 -24.33 -5.84 10.10
C PHE A 738 -23.17 -6.12 9.14
N PHE A 739 -23.52 -6.34 7.87
CA PHE A 739 -22.57 -6.44 6.77
C PHE A 739 -22.28 -5.05 6.20
N GLY A 740 -21.09 -4.51 6.45
CA GLY A 740 -20.70 -3.19 5.90
C GLY A 740 -19.63 -3.27 4.81
N GLY A 741 -19.42 -2.13 4.12
CA GLY A 741 -18.38 -1.97 3.11
C GLY A 741 -17.06 -1.39 3.61
N THR A 742 -16.00 -1.55 2.79
CA THR A 742 -14.65 -0.97 3.02
C THR A 742 -14.19 0.00 1.92
N ASP A 743 -15.05 0.30 0.96
CA ASP A 743 -14.80 1.22 -0.16
C ASP A 743 -15.16 2.69 0.23
N PRO A 744 -14.90 3.71 -0.62
CA PRO A 744 -14.79 5.11 -0.19
C PRO A 744 -15.93 5.61 0.70
N GLY A 745 -15.57 6.11 1.89
CA GLY A 745 -16.44 6.35 3.05
C GLY A 745 -16.21 5.36 4.21
N ARG A 746 -15.56 4.22 3.92
CA ARG A 746 -15.05 3.14 4.81
C ARG A 746 -15.86 2.94 6.09
N PHE A 747 -16.99 2.30 5.86
CA PHE A 747 -18.15 2.38 6.69
C PHE A 747 -18.19 1.38 7.84
N VAL A 748 -17.64 0.17 7.69
CA VAL A 748 -17.42 -0.73 8.84
C VAL A 748 -16.55 -0.05 9.92
N PRO A 749 -15.37 0.52 9.60
CA PRO A 749 -14.58 1.25 10.58
C PRO A 749 -15.31 2.42 11.24
N THR A 750 -16.15 3.15 10.49
CA THR A 750 -16.99 4.21 11.06
C THR A 750 -17.96 3.64 12.09
N TYR A 751 -18.62 2.52 11.82
CA TYR A 751 -19.44 1.85 12.84
C TYR A 751 -18.64 1.30 14.00
N MET A 752 -17.38 0.88 13.82
CA MET A 752 -16.63 0.22 14.89
C MET A 752 -16.44 1.09 16.12
N ILE A 753 -16.25 2.41 15.95
CA ILE A 753 -16.20 3.29 17.12
C ILE A 753 -17.58 3.40 17.80
N TYR A 754 -18.65 3.36 17.00
CA TYR A 754 -20.00 3.49 17.50
C TYR A 754 -20.54 2.20 18.14
N SER A 755 -20.32 1.04 17.54
CA SER A 755 -20.74 -0.24 18.09
C SER A 755 -19.87 -0.62 19.29
N ALA A 756 -18.56 -0.39 19.26
CA ALA A 756 -17.70 -0.77 20.39
C ALA A 756 -18.05 -0.04 21.70
N ILE A 757 -18.73 1.12 21.63
CA ILE A 757 -19.04 1.95 22.80
C ILE A 757 -20.54 2.19 23.00
N PHE A 758 -21.33 2.43 21.93
CA PHE A 758 -22.75 2.82 22.04
C PHE A 758 -23.72 1.68 21.74
N ARG A 759 -23.39 0.79 20.81
CA ARG A 759 -24.18 -0.38 20.45
C ARG A 759 -23.31 -1.65 20.43
N PRO A 760 -22.78 -2.08 21.60
CA PRO A 760 -21.91 -3.26 21.68
C PRO A 760 -22.65 -4.56 21.35
N ASP A 761 -23.97 -4.49 21.27
CA ASP A 761 -24.85 -5.56 20.83
C ASP A 761 -24.93 -5.69 19.29
N VAL A 762 -24.22 -4.88 18.50
CA VAL A 762 -24.21 -5.00 17.02
C VAL A 762 -22.90 -5.64 16.56
N TYR A 763 -23.00 -6.79 15.91
CA TYR A 763 -21.87 -7.53 15.35
C TYR A 763 -21.51 -6.99 13.96
N LEU A 764 -20.35 -6.35 13.85
CA LEU A 764 -19.90 -5.73 12.60
C LEU A 764 -19.02 -6.67 11.78
N ILE A 765 -19.44 -6.97 10.55
CA ILE A 765 -18.72 -7.82 9.61
C ILE A 765 -18.58 -7.08 8.28
N THR A 766 -17.42 -7.14 7.62
CA THR A 766 -17.29 -6.63 6.25
C THR A 766 -17.66 -7.70 5.23
N GLN A 767 -18.46 -7.34 4.23
CA GLN A 767 -18.74 -8.22 3.11
C GLN A 767 -17.53 -8.39 2.16
N ASN A 768 -16.50 -7.54 2.28
CA ASN A 768 -15.39 -7.48 1.31
C ASN A 768 -14.27 -8.47 1.60
N ALA A 769 -14.14 -8.96 2.84
CA ALA A 769 -13.01 -9.77 3.29
C ALA A 769 -13.40 -11.17 3.79
N LEU A 770 -14.63 -11.64 3.54
CA LEU A 770 -15.08 -12.95 4.05
C LEU A 770 -14.26 -14.13 3.50
N ALA A 771 -13.75 -14.03 2.28
CA ALA A 771 -12.85 -15.03 1.69
C ALA A 771 -11.39 -14.91 2.18
N ASP A 772 -11.06 -13.90 3.00
CA ASP A 772 -9.76 -13.75 3.63
C ASP A 772 -9.73 -14.48 4.98
N ASP A 773 -8.90 -15.53 5.06
CA ASP A 773 -8.78 -16.38 6.25
C ASP A 773 -8.19 -15.64 7.47
N THR A 774 -7.35 -14.61 7.27
CA THR A 774 -6.83 -13.81 8.38
C THR A 774 -7.94 -12.97 8.99
N TYR A 775 -8.80 -12.38 8.15
CA TYR A 775 -9.97 -11.65 8.62
C TYR A 775 -10.99 -12.57 9.30
N MET A 776 -11.30 -13.73 8.72
CA MET A 776 -12.21 -14.72 9.33
C MET A 776 -11.69 -15.30 10.64
N SER A 777 -10.38 -15.42 10.80
CA SER A 777 -9.79 -15.82 12.09
C SER A 777 -10.02 -14.75 13.16
N VAL A 778 -9.87 -13.46 12.83
CA VAL A 778 -10.21 -12.36 13.73
C VAL A 778 -11.69 -12.39 14.10
N GLN A 779 -12.59 -12.56 13.14
CA GLN A 779 -14.04 -12.58 13.40
C GLN A 779 -14.45 -13.77 14.28
N ARG A 780 -13.85 -14.95 14.09
CA ARG A 780 -14.08 -16.11 14.97
C ARG A 780 -13.61 -15.86 16.40
N ASP A 781 -12.46 -15.23 16.58
CA ASP A 781 -11.97 -14.91 17.92
C ASP A 781 -12.81 -13.82 18.61
N LEU A 782 -13.38 -12.89 17.84
CA LEU A 782 -14.18 -11.79 18.39
C LEU A 782 -15.63 -12.19 18.66
N TYR A 783 -16.26 -12.95 17.76
CA TYR A 783 -17.71 -13.19 17.77
C TYR A 783 -18.12 -14.67 17.63
N GLY A 784 -17.16 -15.60 17.54
CA GLY A 784 -17.44 -17.01 17.26
C GLY A 784 -18.27 -17.75 18.32
N ASP A 785 -18.34 -17.20 19.54
CA ASP A 785 -19.20 -17.72 20.62
C ASP A 785 -20.67 -17.23 20.49
N GLU A 786 -20.92 -16.20 19.69
CA GLU A 786 -22.20 -15.48 19.66
C GLU A 786 -22.94 -15.69 18.34
N ILE A 787 -22.23 -15.55 17.23
CA ILE A 787 -22.74 -15.70 15.86
C ILE A 787 -21.92 -16.72 15.08
N TRP A 788 -22.53 -17.34 14.07
CA TRP A 788 -21.83 -18.31 13.25
C TRP A 788 -20.94 -17.61 12.22
N ILE A 789 -19.62 -17.80 12.38
CA ILE A 789 -18.62 -17.33 11.43
C ILE A 789 -18.09 -18.54 10.62
N PRO A 790 -18.11 -18.50 9.28
CA PRO A 790 -17.65 -19.61 8.44
C PRO A 790 -16.24 -20.09 8.79
N ALA A 791 -16.05 -21.41 8.81
CA ALA A 791 -14.76 -22.06 8.97
C ALA A 791 -13.99 -22.14 7.64
N LYS A 792 -12.78 -22.71 7.68
CA LYS A 792 -11.94 -22.90 6.47
C LYS A 792 -12.61 -23.84 5.48
N GLU A 793 -13.30 -24.86 5.99
CA GLU A 793 -14.02 -25.86 5.22
C GLU A 793 -15.20 -25.22 4.48
N ASP A 794 -15.95 -24.33 5.14
CA ASP A 794 -17.08 -23.59 4.54
C ASP A 794 -16.57 -22.63 3.44
N SER A 795 -15.42 -22.00 3.67
CA SER A 795 -14.76 -21.18 2.64
C SER A 795 -14.41 -22.02 1.42
N ALA A 796 -13.78 -23.19 1.61
CA ALA A 796 -13.47 -24.11 0.52
C ALA A 796 -14.73 -24.58 -0.22
N GLU A 797 -15.83 -24.82 0.49
CA GLU A 797 -17.12 -25.13 -0.12
C GLU A 797 -17.65 -23.97 -0.96
N ALA A 798 -17.61 -22.73 -0.47
CA ALA A 798 -18.01 -21.55 -1.22
C ALA A 798 -17.20 -21.36 -2.52
N PHE A 799 -15.89 -21.62 -2.46
CA PHE A 799 -15.04 -21.65 -3.67
C PHE A 799 -15.49 -22.75 -4.64
N ASN A 800 -15.77 -23.96 -4.18
CA ASN A 800 -16.22 -25.06 -5.03
C ASN A 800 -17.58 -24.76 -5.70
N ILE A 801 -18.52 -24.17 -4.96
CA ILE A 801 -19.82 -23.73 -5.50
C ILE A 801 -19.61 -22.71 -6.61
N TYR A 802 -18.77 -21.70 -6.39
CA TYR A 802 -18.46 -20.69 -7.41
C TYR A 802 -17.90 -21.31 -8.69
N VAL A 803 -16.93 -22.21 -8.55
CA VAL A 803 -16.29 -22.89 -9.69
C VAL A 803 -17.28 -23.74 -10.47
N ASP A 804 -18.09 -24.54 -9.79
CA ASP A 804 -19.12 -25.38 -10.42
C ASP A 804 -20.18 -24.55 -11.16
N GLU A 805 -20.66 -23.46 -10.55
CA GLU A 805 -21.65 -22.58 -11.18
C GLU A 805 -21.10 -21.83 -12.40
N VAL A 806 -19.82 -21.45 -12.38
CA VAL A 806 -19.15 -20.88 -13.56
C VAL A 806 -18.98 -21.93 -14.66
N GLN A 807 -18.58 -23.14 -14.32
CA GLN A 807 -18.43 -24.24 -15.30
C GLN A 807 -19.76 -24.63 -15.96
N ARG A 808 -20.86 -24.60 -15.19
CA ARG A 808 -22.22 -24.85 -15.69
C ARG A 808 -22.82 -23.68 -16.47
N GLY A 809 -22.13 -22.53 -16.52
CA GLY A 809 -22.63 -21.32 -17.15
C GLY A 809 -23.80 -20.65 -16.42
N VAL A 810 -24.02 -21.02 -15.15
CA VAL A 810 -25.02 -20.37 -14.27
C VAL A 810 -24.51 -19.01 -13.82
N ARG A 811 -23.20 -18.90 -13.54
CA ARG A 811 -22.51 -17.64 -13.28
C ARG A 811 -21.56 -17.27 -14.42
N PRO A 812 -21.41 -15.98 -14.74
CA PRO A 812 -20.35 -15.51 -15.62
C PRO A 812 -18.97 -15.71 -14.98
N ALA A 813 -17.95 -16.02 -15.79
CA ALA A 813 -16.55 -16.08 -15.36
C ALA A 813 -16.00 -14.65 -15.11
N ASN A 814 -16.44 -14.01 -14.04
CA ASN A 814 -16.05 -12.65 -13.66
C ASN A 814 -14.71 -12.65 -12.91
N GLY A 815 -13.64 -13.04 -13.59
CA GLY A 815 -12.28 -13.13 -13.04
C GLY A 815 -11.44 -14.15 -13.80
N ASP A 816 -10.12 -14.03 -13.70
CA ASP A 816 -9.20 -15.01 -14.29
C ASP A 816 -9.19 -16.25 -13.39
N LEU A 817 -9.89 -17.30 -13.84
CA LEU A 817 -9.84 -18.64 -13.28
C LEU A 817 -8.59 -19.35 -13.81
N LYS A 818 -7.54 -19.42 -13.00
CA LYS A 818 -6.35 -20.21 -13.32
C LYS A 818 -6.43 -21.54 -12.60
N ILE A 819 -6.47 -22.62 -13.37
CA ILE A 819 -6.34 -23.98 -12.85
C ILE A 819 -4.87 -24.36 -12.97
N GLU A 820 -4.11 -24.14 -11.91
CA GLU A 820 -2.73 -24.63 -11.82
C GLU A 820 -2.76 -25.90 -10.94
N ASN A 821 -2.46 -27.03 -11.58
CA ASN A 821 -2.13 -28.30 -10.91
C ASN A 821 -3.27 -28.89 -10.06
N GLY A 822 -4.48 -28.82 -10.59
CA GLY A 822 -5.69 -29.34 -9.93
C GLY A 822 -6.24 -28.41 -8.84
N ARG A 823 -5.68 -27.21 -8.67
CA ARG A 823 -6.23 -26.17 -7.78
C ARG A 823 -6.74 -25.00 -8.59
N VAL A 824 -7.92 -24.52 -8.20
CA VAL A 824 -8.58 -23.40 -8.87
C VAL A 824 -8.24 -22.13 -8.11
N GLN A 825 -7.53 -21.22 -8.78
CA GLN A 825 -7.25 -19.89 -8.26
C GLN A 825 -8.18 -18.89 -8.96
N VAL A 826 -8.95 -18.16 -8.15
CA VAL A 826 -9.77 -17.05 -8.63
C VAL A 826 -8.97 -15.77 -8.46
N THR A 827 -8.71 -15.07 -9.55
CA THR A 827 -8.05 -13.77 -9.54
C THR A 827 -8.99 -12.70 -10.06
N GLY A 828 -8.95 -11.52 -9.44
CA GLY A 828 -9.83 -10.39 -9.74
C GLY A 828 -10.89 -10.15 -8.66
N ALA A 829 -11.14 -8.88 -8.35
CA ALA A 829 -12.02 -8.46 -7.27
C ALA A 829 -13.46 -8.98 -7.43
N LEU A 830 -13.99 -9.02 -8.65
CA LEU A 830 -15.36 -9.48 -8.90
C LEU A 830 -15.56 -10.96 -8.53
N GLY A 831 -14.66 -11.84 -8.90
CA GLY A 831 -14.76 -13.27 -8.58
C GLY A 831 -14.65 -13.54 -7.07
N VAL A 832 -13.79 -12.80 -6.37
CA VAL A 832 -13.72 -12.86 -4.90
C VAL A 832 -15.02 -12.38 -4.26
N MET A 833 -15.62 -11.30 -4.78
CA MET A 833 -16.90 -10.80 -4.27
C MET A 833 -18.07 -11.75 -4.53
N GLU A 834 -18.09 -12.51 -5.62
CA GLU A 834 -19.08 -13.57 -5.85
C GLU A 834 -18.97 -14.68 -4.78
N ILE A 835 -17.74 -15.07 -4.41
CA ILE A 835 -17.48 -16.02 -3.32
C ILE A 835 -17.93 -15.45 -1.97
N ASN A 836 -17.61 -14.18 -1.67
CA ASN A 836 -18.12 -13.49 -0.48
C ASN A 836 -19.66 -13.44 -0.47
N GLY A 837 -20.28 -13.31 -1.65
CA GLY A 837 -21.73 -13.42 -1.83
C GLY A 837 -22.29 -14.78 -1.42
N ILE A 838 -21.57 -15.87 -1.66
CA ILE A 838 -21.95 -17.22 -1.19
C ILE A 838 -21.79 -17.31 0.34
N LEU A 839 -20.68 -16.82 0.89
CA LEU A 839 -20.41 -16.84 2.33
C LEU A 839 -21.44 -16.04 3.13
N THR A 840 -21.78 -14.82 2.70
CA THR A 840 -22.85 -14.03 3.33
C THR A 840 -24.20 -14.76 3.32
N LYS A 841 -24.50 -15.51 2.24
CA LYS A 841 -25.72 -16.32 2.15
C LYS A 841 -25.72 -17.48 3.15
N MET A 842 -24.58 -18.16 3.31
CA MET A 842 -24.43 -19.22 4.32
C MET A 842 -24.70 -18.68 5.73
N MET A 843 -24.09 -17.53 6.05
CA MET A 843 -24.29 -16.88 7.35
C MET A 843 -25.75 -16.48 7.60
N HIS A 844 -26.39 -15.85 6.61
CA HIS A 844 -27.82 -15.51 6.71
C HIS A 844 -28.67 -16.75 6.91
N ASN A 845 -28.46 -17.81 6.13
CA ASN A 845 -29.24 -19.04 6.27
C ASN A 845 -29.11 -19.68 7.65
N HIS A 846 -27.93 -19.63 8.24
CA HIS A 846 -27.66 -20.17 9.57
C HIS A 846 -28.35 -19.35 10.67
N ASP A 847 -28.18 -18.02 10.67
CA ASP A 847 -28.52 -17.19 11.82
C ASP A 847 -29.77 -16.32 11.65
N LYS A 848 -30.45 -16.33 10.50
CA LYS A 848 -31.65 -15.48 10.21
C LYS A 848 -32.80 -15.58 11.21
N ASN A 849 -32.87 -16.68 11.98
CA ASN A 849 -33.91 -16.87 13.00
C ASN A 849 -33.47 -16.42 14.40
N ARG A 850 -32.16 -16.20 14.60
CA ARG A 850 -31.55 -15.78 15.86
C ARG A 850 -31.21 -14.30 15.87
N HIS A 851 -30.77 -13.78 14.73
CA HIS A 851 -30.24 -12.43 14.58
C HIS A 851 -30.91 -11.72 13.40
N SER A 852 -31.13 -10.42 13.55
CA SER A 852 -31.51 -9.58 12.41
C SER A 852 -30.29 -9.21 11.60
N PHE A 853 -30.45 -9.12 10.28
CA PHE A 853 -29.37 -8.81 9.36
C PHE A 853 -29.58 -7.46 8.70
N TYR A 854 -28.50 -6.70 8.61
CA TYR A 854 -28.45 -5.40 7.98
C TYR A 854 -27.28 -5.36 7.01
N VAL A 855 -27.41 -4.60 5.93
CA VAL A 855 -26.35 -4.45 4.97
C VAL A 855 -26.24 -3.02 4.48
N GLU A 856 -25.01 -2.59 4.40
CA GLU A 856 -24.60 -1.46 3.59
C GLU A 856 -23.80 -2.00 2.40
N GLU A 857 -24.38 -1.86 1.21
CA GLU A 857 -23.87 -2.50 0.01
C GLU A 857 -22.57 -1.85 -0.47
N SER A 858 -21.44 -2.56 -0.33
CA SER A 858 -20.17 -2.17 -0.99
C SER A 858 -20.11 -2.61 -2.44
N TYR A 859 -20.62 -3.82 -2.68
CA TYR A 859 -20.71 -4.53 -3.95
C TYR A 859 -22.09 -5.18 -4.03
N VAL A 860 -22.66 -5.18 -5.23
CA VAL A 860 -23.96 -5.81 -5.52
C VAL A 860 -23.88 -7.31 -5.28
N ILE A 861 -24.64 -7.82 -4.31
CA ILE A 861 -24.76 -9.27 -4.02
C ILE A 861 -26.15 -9.75 -4.45
N PRO A 862 -26.29 -10.42 -5.61
CA PRO A 862 -27.60 -10.62 -6.25
C PRO A 862 -28.65 -11.34 -5.39
N TRP A 863 -28.26 -12.32 -4.58
CA TRP A 863 -29.22 -13.10 -3.80
C TRP A 863 -29.94 -12.26 -2.73
N MET A 864 -29.29 -11.20 -2.21
CA MET A 864 -29.83 -10.38 -1.13
C MET A 864 -31.10 -9.63 -1.56
N TYR A 865 -31.19 -9.19 -2.81
CA TYR A 865 -32.25 -8.30 -3.31
C TYR A 865 -33.69 -8.82 -3.11
N ASN A 866 -33.88 -10.13 -3.08
CA ASN A 866 -35.19 -10.74 -2.79
C ASN A 866 -35.59 -10.66 -1.30
N TYR A 867 -34.62 -10.36 -0.44
CA TYR A 867 -34.74 -10.25 1.01
C TYR A 867 -34.59 -8.80 1.51
N LEU A 868 -34.10 -7.87 0.68
CA LEU A 868 -33.80 -6.51 1.10
C LEU A 868 -35.05 -5.62 1.22
N SER A 869 -35.03 -4.75 2.22
CA SER A 869 -35.97 -3.63 2.38
C SER A 869 -35.24 -2.35 2.81
N PRO A 870 -35.68 -1.15 2.39
CA PRO A 870 -35.07 0.11 2.81
C PRO A 870 -35.15 0.33 4.32
N HIS A 871 -34.08 0.84 4.91
CA HIS A 871 -33.96 1.11 6.35
C HIS A 871 -33.18 2.42 6.58
N GLY A 872 -33.71 3.52 6.04
CA GLY A 872 -33.08 4.84 6.10
C GLY A 872 -31.83 4.90 5.24
N LEU A 873 -30.66 4.98 5.88
CA LEU A 873 -29.37 5.10 5.18
C LEU A 873 -28.85 3.76 4.62
N ILE A 874 -29.36 2.63 5.12
CA ILE A 874 -28.96 1.26 4.75
C ILE A 874 -30.17 0.40 4.42
N MET A 875 -29.95 -0.91 4.28
CA MET A 875 -30.99 -1.88 3.99
C MET A 875 -31.03 -2.98 5.05
N LYS A 876 -32.22 -3.48 5.35
CA LYS A 876 -32.42 -4.67 6.19
C LYS A 876 -32.52 -5.90 5.31
N ILE A 877 -31.84 -6.98 5.68
CA ILE A 877 -31.98 -8.31 5.06
C ILE A 877 -33.01 -9.10 5.88
N ASN A 878 -34.18 -9.31 5.31
CA ASN A 878 -35.27 -10.04 5.97
C ASN A 878 -35.01 -11.55 6.02
N PRO A 879 -35.60 -12.30 6.97
CA PRO A 879 -35.38 -13.75 7.10
C PRO A 879 -36.03 -14.56 5.96
N SER A 880 -37.06 -14.02 5.32
CA SER A 880 -37.79 -14.62 4.21
C SER A 880 -37.84 -13.69 3.00
N HIS A 881 -38.17 -14.23 1.82
CA HIS A 881 -38.43 -13.43 0.63
C HIS A 881 -39.56 -12.45 0.94
N THR A 882 -39.24 -11.16 0.95
CA THR A 882 -40.16 -10.13 1.44
C THR A 882 -40.11 -8.92 0.50
N PRO A 883 -40.90 -8.92 -0.59
CA PRO A 883 -41.14 -7.69 -1.34
C PRO A 883 -41.74 -6.65 -0.39
N TYR A 884 -41.10 -5.51 -0.22
CA TYR A 884 -41.61 -4.46 0.67
C TYR A 884 -42.77 -3.70 0.03
N SER A 885 -43.67 -3.20 0.88
CA SER A 885 -44.89 -2.51 0.46
C SER A 885 -44.60 -1.18 -0.25
N ALA A 886 -45.55 -0.70 -1.07
CA ALA A 886 -45.45 0.64 -1.66
C ALA A 886 -45.43 1.75 -0.59
N ALA A 887 -46.06 1.53 0.56
CA ALA A 887 -46.00 2.45 1.69
C ALA A 887 -44.58 2.54 2.29
N THR A 888 -43.86 1.41 2.35
CA THR A 888 -42.46 1.39 2.80
C THR A 888 -41.55 2.19 1.85
N ALA A 889 -41.75 2.04 0.54
CA ALA A 889 -41.02 2.81 -0.47
C ALA A 889 -41.31 4.32 -0.37
N ALA A 890 -42.58 4.69 -0.17
CA ALA A 890 -42.99 6.08 0.00
C ALA A 890 -42.33 6.71 1.24
N LYS A 891 -42.35 6.02 2.39
CA LYS A 891 -41.68 6.49 3.62
C LYS A 891 -40.18 6.71 3.44
N ASP A 892 -39.49 5.81 2.75
CA ASP A 892 -38.06 5.96 2.47
C ASP A 892 -37.80 7.14 1.53
N ASN A 893 -38.62 7.32 0.50
CA ASN A 893 -38.51 8.48 -0.40
C ASN A 893 -38.79 9.81 0.33
N ASP A 894 -39.79 9.87 1.19
CA ASP A 894 -40.08 11.06 1.99
C ASP A 894 -38.91 11.39 2.93
N PHE A 895 -38.31 10.37 3.56
CA PHE A 895 -37.12 10.52 4.39
C PHE A 895 -35.92 11.05 3.58
N TRP A 896 -35.63 10.46 2.42
CA TRP A 896 -34.50 10.89 1.60
C TRP A 896 -34.74 12.27 0.99
N ASP A 897 -35.95 12.64 0.57
CA ASP A 897 -36.25 14.01 0.12
C ASP A 897 -35.92 15.04 1.21
N TRP A 898 -36.42 14.80 2.43
CA TRP A 898 -36.11 15.65 3.59
C TRP A 898 -34.61 15.70 3.88
N TYR A 899 -33.95 14.53 3.91
CA TYR A 899 -32.55 14.44 4.30
C TYR A 899 -31.60 15.06 3.26
N MET A 900 -31.92 14.91 1.98
CA MET A 900 -31.25 15.59 0.86
C MET A 900 -31.29 17.11 1.04
N ARG A 901 -32.47 17.67 1.31
CA ARG A 901 -32.64 19.12 1.50
C ARG A 901 -31.83 19.61 2.69
N ARG A 902 -31.81 18.83 3.78
CA ARG A 902 -30.98 19.09 4.97
C ARG A 902 -29.48 19.08 4.64
N LEU A 903 -28.97 18.02 3.99
CA LEU A 903 -27.55 17.89 3.65
C LEU A 903 -27.10 18.99 2.67
N LEU A 904 -27.85 19.24 1.60
CA LEU A 904 -27.48 20.23 0.59
C LEU A 904 -27.57 21.67 1.09
N ALA A 905 -28.43 21.94 2.08
CA ALA A 905 -28.47 23.25 2.75
C ALA A 905 -27.21 23.50 3.60
N ASP A 906 -26.65 22.46 4.22
CA ASP A 906 -25.47 22.56 5.08
C ASP A 906 -24.22 22.99 4.28
N PRO A 907 -23.61 24.15 4.58
CA PRO A 907 -22.36 24.57 3.96
C PRO A 907 -21.18 23.62 4.21
N MET A 908 -21.16 22.89 5.33
CA MET A 908 -20.10 21.94 5.64
C MET A 908 -20.19 20.70 4.75
N TYR A 909 -21.40 20.21 4.47
CA TYR A 909 -21.60 19.06 3.58
C TYR A 909 -21.11 19.34 2.16
N ARG A 910 -21.38 20.55 1.67
CA ARG A 910 -20.92 21.00 0.33
C ARG A 910 -19.39 21.08 0.20
N ARG A 911 -18.66 21.04 1.31
CA ARG A 911 -17.18 21.05 1.38
C ARG A 911 -16.59 19.71 1.84
N ASP A 912 -17.43 18.75 2.20
CA ASP A 912 -17.01 17.41 2.60
C ASP A 912 -17.13 16.45 1.42
N PHE A 913 -16.00 16.25 0.75
CA PHE A 913 -15.89 15.30 -0.35
C PHE A 913 -16.19 13.86 0.09
N ALA A 914 -15.73 13.46 1.28
CA ALA A 914 -15.94 12.12 1.79
C ALA A 914 -17.43 11.92 2.12
N GLY A 915 -18.06 12.90 2.74
CA GLY A 915 -19.50 12.99 2.98
C GLY A 915 -20.31 12.84 1.70
N GLN A 916 -20.07 13.70 0.71
CA GLN A 916 -20.77 13.67 -0.57
C GLN A 916 -20.69 12.30 -1.24
N LYS A 917 -19.47 11.75 -1.35
CA LYS A 917 -19.26 10.43 -1.95
C LYS A 917 -20.00 9.34 -1.19
N SER A 918 -19.98 9.41 0.14
CA SER A 918 -20.59 8.42 1.03
C SER A 918 -22.10 8.38 0.92
N PHE A 919 -22.78 9.51 1.09
CA PHE A 919 -24.24 9.55 1.01
C PHE A 919 -24.76 9.33 -0.41
N SER A 920 -24.03 9.79 -1.44
CA SER A 920 -24.32 9.46 -2.84
C SER A 920 -24.31 7.96 -3.08
N LYS A 921 -23.28 7.26 -2.57
CA LYS A 921 -23.17 5.81 -2.69
C LYS A 921 -24.34 5.09 -2.00
N LEU A 922 -24.66 5.45 -0.76
CA LEU A 922 -25.80 4.87 -0.04
C LEU A 922 -27.10 5.00 -0.83
N ARG A 923 -27.35 6.20 -1.37
CA ARG A 923 -28.58 6.45 -2.12
C ARG A 923 -28.60 5.67 -3.44
N ALA A 924 -27.45 5.55 -4.12
CA ALA A 924 -27.32 4.74 -5.34
C ALA A 924 -27.56 3.23 -5.08
N ALA A 925 -27.12 2.70 -3.93
CA ALA A 925 -27.39 1.31 -3.55
C ALA A 925 -28.89 1.06 -3.35
N ILE A 926 -29.58 1.95 -2.64
CA ILE A 926 -31.04 1.88 -2.44
C ILE A 926 -31.78 2.05 -3.78
N ALA A 927 -31.26 2.87 -4.70
CA ALA A 927 -31.79 2.97 -6.05
C ALA A 927 -31.76 1.62 -6.79
N GLY A 928 -30.66 0.88 -6.69
CA GLY A 928 -30.56 -0.49 -7.21
C GLY A 928 -31.63 -1.42 -6.62
N LEU A 929 -31.92 -1.31 -5.32
CA LEU A 929 -32.99 -2.09 -4.67
C LEU A 929 -34.36 -1.79 -5.30
N TYR A 930 -34.67 -0.52 -5.55
CA TYR A 930 -35.92 -0.14 -6.23
C TYR A 930 -36.03 -0.78 -7.62
N ILE A 931 -34.97 -0.71 -8.43
CA ILE A 931 -34.98 -1.27 -9.78
C ILE A 931 -35.19 -2.78 -9.78
N ARG A 932 -34.50 -3.51 -8.90
CA ARG A 932 -34.62 -4.97 -8.80
C ARG A 932 -35.99 -5.45 -8.31
N GLN A 933 -36.73 -4.58 -7.61
CA GLN A 933 -38.10 -4.83 -7.16
C GLN A 933 -39.16 -4.31 -8.16
N GLY A 934 -38.75 -3.90 -9.37
CA GLY A 934 -39.63 -3.42 -10.43
C GLY A 934 -40.16 -1.99 -10.22
N ARG A 935 -39.61 -1.24 -9.27
CA ARG A 935 -39.99 0.14 -8.92
C ARG A 935 -39.15 1.16 -9.69
N TYR A 936 -39.31 1.18 -11.01
CA TYR A 936 -38.45 1.97 -11.90
C TYR A 936 -38.55 3.48 -11.67
N ARG A 937 -39.72 3.99 -11.28
CA ARG A 937 -39.92 5.43 -11.04
C ARG A 937 -39.13 5.88 -9.81
N GLU A 938 -39.30 5.17 -8.71
CA GLU A 938 -38.60 5.40 -7.44
C GLU A 938 -37.08 5.21 -7.61
N GLY A 939 -36.65 4.14 -8.30
CA GLY A 939 -35.23 3.89 -8.56
C GLY A 939 -34.58 4.97 -9.43
N SER A 940 -35.27 5.42 -10.49
CA SER A 940 -34.79 6.52 -11.33
C SER A 940 -34.68 7.84 -10.55
N GLN A 941 -35.61 8.10 -9.63
CA GLN A 941 -35.54 9.26 -8.73
C GLN A 941 -34.35 9.14 -7.77
N ALA A 942 -34.19 8.01 -7.10
CA ALA A 942 -33.10 7.76 -6.17
C ALA A 942 -31.72 7.90 -6.83
N PHE A 943 -31.55 7.44 -8.07
CA PHE A 943 -30.30 7.67 -8.81
C PHE A 943 -30.04 9.16 -9.11
N ARG A 944 -31.07 9.93 -9.45
CA ARG A 944 -30.91 11.39 -9.62
C ARG A 944 -30.52 12.06 -8.31
N GLU A 945 -31.15 11.69 -7.21
CA GLU A 945 -30.79 12.17 -5.87
C GLU A 945 -29.34 11.82 -5.52
N ALA A 946 -28.90 10.60 -5.80
CA ALA A 946 -27.51 10.18 -5.63
C ALA A 946 -26.53 11.03 -6.46
N CYS A 947 -26.87 11.37 -7.70
CA CYS A 947 -26.07 12.27 -8.54
C CYS A 947 -26.09 13.72 -8.03
N LEU A 948 -27.18 14.18 -7.39
CA LEU A 948 -27.26 15.51 -6.78
C LEU A 948 -26.41 15.61 -5.51
N LEU A 949 -26.35 14.54 -4.70
CA LEU A 949 -25.49 14.48 -3.51
C LEU A 949 -24.02 14.59 -3.85
N TYR A 950 -23.61 13.98 -4.97
CA TYR A 950 -22.25 14.03 -5.47
C TYR A 950 -22.25 13.96 -7.01
N PRO A 951 -22.16 15.11 -7.69
CA PRO A 951 -22.20 15.19 -9.15
C PRO A 951 -21.10 14.41 -9.87
N ALA A 952 -19.92 14.29 -9.25
CA ALA A 952 -18.79 13.54 -9.78
C ALA A 952 -18.77 12.06 -9.36
N SER A 953 -19.92 11.50 -8.93
CA SER A 953 -20.05 10.10 -8.48
C SER A 953 -20.03 9.15 -9.66
N PRO A 954 -18.94 8.38 -9.90
CA PRO A 954 -18.95 7.42 -11.00
C PRO A 954 -19.95 6.31 -10.72
N GLU A 955 -20.08 5.89 -9.45
CA GLU A 955 -20.96 4.80 -9.07
C GLU A 955 -22.44 5.15 -9.32
N ALA A 956 -22.89 6.34 -8.90
CA ALA A 956 -24.26 6.78 -9.15
C ALA A 956 -24.51 7.00 -10.65
N THR A 957 -23.63 7.72 -11.34
CA THR A 957 -23.80 8.08 -12.75
C THR A 957 -23.81 6.85 -13.66
N PHE A 958 -22.81 5.97 -13.57
CA PHE A 958 -22.73 4.81 -14.45
C PHE A 958 -23.83 3.78 -14.16
N ARG A 959 -24.19 3.56 -12.88
CA ARG A 959 -25.33 2.69 -12.54
C ARG A 959 -26.65 3.29 -13.01
N TYR A 960 -26.84 4.60 -12.90
CA TYR A 960 -28.05 5.25 -13.40
C TYR A 960 -28.23 5.03 -14.91
N VAL A 961 -27.15 5.21 -15.67
CA VAL A 961 -27.15 4.95 -17.11
C VAL A 961 -27.49 3.48 -17.39
N GLN A 962 -26.78 2.55 -16.75
CA GLN A 962 -26.91 1.11 -17.02
C GLN A 962 -28.25 0.52 -16.59
N GLU A 963 -28.77 0.93 -15.44
CA GLU A 963 -29.96 0.33 -14.81
C GLU A 963 -31.26 1.07 -15.17
N CYS A 964 -31.21 2.37 -15.54
CA CYS A 964 -32.42 3.17 -15.78
C CYS A 964 -32.49 3.87 -17.14
N LEU A 965 -31.38 4.26 -17.77
CA LEU A 965 -31.45 5.02 -19.02
C LEU A 965 -31.35 4.12 -20.24
N LEU A 966 -30.33 3.27 -20.31
CA LEU A 966 -30.11 2.35 -21.43
C LEU A 966 -31.26 1.34 -21.63
N PRO A 967 -31.81 0.68 -20.58
CA PRO A 967 -32.90 -0.28 -20.76
C PRO A 967 -34.16 0.35 -21.36
N PHE A 968 -34.38 1.64 -21.10
CA PHE A 968 -35.52 2.41 -21.58
C PHE A 968 -35.18 3.26 -22.82
N ARG A 969 -34.00 3.05 -23.44
CA ARG A 969 -33.55 3.74 -24.67
C ARG A 969 -33.51 5.27 -24.54
N LYS A 970 -33.19 5.77 -23.35
CA LYS A 970 -33.04 7.20 -23.06
C LYS A 970 -31.65 7.71 -23.48
N TRP A 971 -31.43 7.77 -24.79
CA TRP A 971 -30.11 8.09 -25.37
C TRP A 971 -29.67 9.51 -25.08
N THR A 972 -30.58 10.47 -25.26
CA THR A 972 -30.31 11.90 -25.06
C THR A 972 -29.92 12.17 -23.62
N GLU A 973 -30.71 11.69 -22.66
CA GLU A 973 -30.41 11.87 -21.23
C GLU A 973 -29.10 11.17 -20.82
N THR A 974 -28.76 10.05 -21.46
CA THR A 974 -27.47 9.39 -21.22
C THR A 974 -26.30 10.26 -21.68
N LEU A 975 -26.38 10.82 -22.89
CA LEU A 975 -25.33 11.66 -23.45
C LEU A 975 -25.18 12.98 -22.67
N GLU A 976 -26.30 13.62 -22.31
CA GLU A 976 -26.32 14.83 -21.46
C GLU A 976 -25.67 14.57 -20.10
N LEU A 977 -25.95 13.43 -19.47
CA LEU A 977 -25.32 13.06 -18.21
C LEU A 977 -23.81 12.79 -18.35
N MET A 978 -23.37 12.23 -19.48
CA MET A 978 -21.94 12.07 -19.78
C MET A 978 -21.27 13.43 -20.01
N ASP A 979 -21.89 14.34 -20.76
CA ASP A 979 -21.40 15.70 -20.98
C ASP A 979 -21.22 16.43 -19.65
N TYR A 980 -22.23 16.38 -18.78
CA TYR A 980 -22.16 16.96 -17.44
C TYR A 980 -21.05 16.34 -16.58
N THR A 981 -20.85 15.01 -16.66
CA THR A 981 -19.77 14.33 -15.94
C THR A 981 -18.39 14.75 -16.45
N ASP A 982 -18.24 14.91 -17.77
CA ASP A 982 -17.01 15.37 -18.43
C ASP A 982 -16.68 16.84 -18.08
N GLU A 983 -17.71 17.69 -17.91
CA GLU A 983 -17.53 19.06 -17.44
C GLU A 983 -16.99 19.12 -16.00
N ILE A 984 -17.43 18.21 -15.12
CA ILE A 984 -17.01 18.19 -13.72
C ILE A 984 -15.64 17.51 -13.52
N ASP A 985 -15.38 16.40 -14.22
CA ASP A 985 -14.10 15.69 -14.18
C ASP A 985 -13.56 15.46 -15.61
N PRO A 986 -12.93 16.49 -16.22
CA PRO A 986 -12.44 16.42 -17.60
C PRO A 986 -11.39 15.33 -17.87
N ASN A 987 -10.75 14.82 -16.81
CA ASN A 987 -9.74 13.77 -16.91
C ASN A 987 -10.33 12.35 -16.80
N ASN A 988 -11.65 12.22 -16.58
CA ASN A 988 -12.33 10.94 -16.50
C ASN A 988 -12.43 10.28 -17.89
N ARG A 989 -11.69 9.18 -18.08
CA ARG A 989 -11.68 8.46 -19.36
C ARG A 989 -12.83 7.47 -19.56
N ARG A 990 -13.67 7.25 -18.54
CA ARG A 990 -14.72 6.21 -18.56
C ARG A 990 -15.99 6.62 -19.31
N THR A 991 -16.25 7.91 -19.43
CA THR A 991 -17.41 8.47 -20.15
C THR A 991 -17.29 8.29 -21.66
N ALA A 992 -16.09 8.44 -22.22
CA ALA A 992 -15.81 8.28 -23.64
C ALA A 992 -16.22 6.89 -24.18
N SER A 993 -15.85 5.82 -23.48
CA SER A 993 -16.20 4.46 -23.90
C SER A 993 -17.71 4.19 -23.85
N LEU A 994 -18.41 4.79 -22.88
CA LEU A 994 -19.88 4.69 -22.79
C LEU A 994 -20.57 5.49 -23.90
N ARG A 995 -20.06 6.68 -24.23
CA ARG A 995 -20.55 7.51 -25.34
C ARG A 995 -20.43 6.77 -26.68
N ASP A 996 -19.27 6.17 -26.93
CA ASP A 996 -19.03 5.36 -28.13
C ASP A 996 -20.00 4.17 -28.21
N TYR A 997 -20.29 3.53 -27.06
CA TYR A 997 -21.28 2.47 -26.99
C TYR A 997 -22.69 2.97 -27.35
N VAL A 998 -23.13 4.10 -26.78
CA VAL A 998 -24.47 4.68 -27.03
C VAL A 998 -24.63 5.08 -28.50
N ASN A 999 -23.65 5.79 -29.06
CA ASN A 999 -23.67 6.21 -30.46
C ASN A 999 -23.72 4.99 -31.40
N ARG A 1000 -22.94 3.95 -31.11
CA ARG A 1000 -22.93 2.71 -31.89
C ARG A 1000 -24.28 2.00 -31.84
N ILE A 1001 -24.88 1.84 -30.66
CA ILE A 1001 -26.15 1.11 -30.53
C ILE A 1001 -27.33 1.91 -31.09
N GLN A 1002 -27.31 3.23 -31.01
CA GLN A 1002 -28.31 4.10 -31.63
C GLN A 1002 -28.26 4.01 -33.15
N ALA A 1003 -27.05 4.05 -33.74
CA ALA A 1003 -26.86 3.84 -35.17
C ALA A 1003 -27.34 2.46 -35.61
N LEU A 1004 -27.03 1.42 -34.83
CA LEU A 1004 -27.45 0.03 -35.08
C LEU A 1004 -28.98 -0.12 -35.06
N LEU A 1005 -29.65 0.43 -34.05
CA LEU A 1005 -31.12 0.38 -33.95
C LEU A 1005 -31.81 1.15 -35.07
N SER A 1006 -31.30 2.34 -35.41
CA SER A 1006 -31.84 3.18 -36.50
C SER A 1006 -31.71 2.48 -37.84
N GLU A 1007 -30.56 1.85 -38.10
CA GLU A 1007 -30.34 1.08 -39.33
C GLU A 1007 -31.21 -0.18 -39.38
N THR A 1008 -31.38 -0.86 -38.24
CA THR A 1008 -32.29 -2.01 -38.13
C THR A 1008 -33.72 -1.61 -38.47
N GLU A 1009 -34.22 -0.51 -37.89
CA GLU A 1009 -35.58 -0.02 -38.15
C GLU A 1009 -35.76 0.41 -39.61
N ARG A 1010 -34.75 1.08 -40.19
CA ARG A 1010 -34.75 1.45 -41.62
C ARG A 1010 -34.87 0.23 -42.51
N LEU A 1011 -34.07 -0.80 -42.26
CA LEU A 1011 -34.06 -2.05 -43.03
C LEU A 1011 -35.33 -2.89 -42.78
N GLU A 1012 -35.86 -2.93 -41.56
CA GLU A 1012 -37.13 -3.59 -41.25
C GLU A 1012 -38.32 -2.90 -41.95
N LYS A 1013 -38.37 -1.56 -41.97
CA LYS A 1013 -39.38 -0.80 -42.75
C LYS A 1013 -39.24 -1.07 -44.25
N LEU A 1014 -38.01 -1.07 -44.75
CA LEU A 1014 -37.73 -1.34 -46.15
C LEU A 1014 -38.18 -2.75 -46.55
N ARG A 1015 -37.95 -3.75 -45.70
CA ARG A 1015 -38.39 -5.14 -45.87
C ARG A 1015 -39.92 -5.30 -45.92
N LYS A 1016 -40.66 -4.42 -45.24
CA LYS A 1016 -42.13 -4.41 -45.31
C LYS A 1016 -42.65 -3.85 -46.63
N ASN A 1017 -41.89 -2.95 -47.26
CA ASN A 1017 -42.32 -2.23 -48.46
C ASN A 1017 -41.78 -2.85 -49.76
N LYS A 1018 -40.65 -3.56 -49.70
CA LYS A 1018 -40.04 -4.27 -50.83
C LYS A 1018 -39.27 -5.50 -50.35
N GLU A 1019 -39.02 -6.42 -51.28
CA GLU A 1019 -38.05 -7.49 -51.04
C GLU A 1019 -36.64 -6.87 -50.91
N LEU A 1020 -35.93 -7.20 -49.83
CA LEU A 1020 -34.57 -6.71 -49.60
C LEU A 1020 -33.60 -7.40 -50.56
N ASN A 1021 -32.64 -6.64 -51.10
CA ASN A 1021 -31.55 -7.25 -51.87
C ASN A 1021 -30.57 -8.02 -50.97
N GLU A 1022 -29.61 -8.74 -51.57
CA GLU A 1022 -28.66 -9.59 -50.85
C GLU A 1022 -27.83 -8.82 -49.81
N PHE A 1023 -27.38 -7.62 -50.18
CA PHE A 1023 -26.61 -6.75 -49.30
C PHE A 1023 -27.47 -6.19 -48.15
N GLU A 1024 -28.67 -5.68 -48.45
CA GLU A 1024 -29.63 -5.18 -47.46
C GLU A 1024 -30.05 -6.27 -46.46
N SER A 1025 -30.25 -7.51 -46.94
CA SER A 1025 -30.60 -8.65 -46.10
C SER A 1025 -29.45 -9.10 -45.20
N LEU A 1026 -28.22 -9.10 -45.72
CA LEU A 1026 -27.02 -9.41 -44.94
C LEU A 1026 -26.74 -8.33 -43.89
N MET A 1027 -26.93 -7.05 -44.22
CA MET A 1027 -26.81 -5.93 -43.29
C MET A 1027 -27.86 -5.99 -42.18
N LEU A 1028 -29.12 -6.32 -42.51
CA LEU A 1028 -30.17 -6.50 -41.50
C LEU A 1028 -29.85 -7.67 -40.58
N ALA A 1029 -29.34 -8.78 -41.14
CA ALA A 1029 -28.93 -9.91 -40.33
C ALA A 1029 -27.73 -9.59 -39.43
N LYS A 1030 -26.74 -8.85 -39.91
CA LYS A 1030 -25.65 -8.35 -39.08
C LYS A 1030 -26.17 -7.45 -37.96
N CYS A 1031 -27.14 -6.59 -38.24
CA CYS A 1031 -27.77 -5.77 -37.22
C CYS A 1031 -28.49 -6.61 -36.16
N TYR A 1032 -29.25 -7.62 -36.57
CA TYR A 1032 -29.88 -8.57 -35.65
C TYR A 1032 -28.85 -9.31 -34.80
N PHE A 1033 -27.75 -9.76 -35.41
CA PHE A 1033 -26.68 -10.45 -34.71
C PHE A 1033 -26.01 -9.55 -33.66
N ASP A 1034 -25.62 -8.33 -34.05
CA ASP A 1034 -25.01 -7.34 -33.17
C ASP A 1034 -25.98 -6.90 -32.02
N LEU A 1035 -27.29 -7.06 -32.21
CA LEU A 1035 -28.35 -6.85 -31.19
C LEU A 1035 -28.66 -8.11 -30.34
N GLY A 1036 -27.95 -9.22 -30.54
CA GLY A 1036 -28.17 -10.47 -29.83
C GLY A 1036 -29.35 -11.32 -30.34
N ARG A 1037 -29.99 -10.94 -31.46
CA ARG A 1037 -31.07 -11.68 -32.14
C ARG A 1037 -30.49 -12.74 -33.10
N GLY A 1038 -29.61 -13.59 -32.60
CA GLY A 1038 -28.85 -14.55 -33.41
C GLY A 1038 -29.71 -15.50 -34.26
N GLY A 1039 -30.81 -16.03 -33.71
CA GLY A 1039 -31.72 -16.91 -34.47
C GLY A 1039 -32.39 -16.23 -35.66
N GLU A 1040 -32.77 -14.95 -35.51
CA GLU A 1040 -33.37 -14.17 -36.60
C GLU A 1040 -32.32 -13.75 -37.64
N ALA A 1041 -31.12 -13.39 -37.17
CA ALA A 1041 -29.98 -13.12 -38.03
C ALA A 1041 -29.64 -14.34 -38.90
N ALA A 1042 -29.52 -15.52 -38.27
CA ALA A 1042 -29.23 -16.77 -38.95
C ALA A 1042 -30.31 -17.14 -39.98
N SER A 1043 -31.59 -16.96 -39.64
CA SER A 1043 -32.71 -17.23 -40.54
C SER A 1043 -32.73 -16.32 -41.78
N LEU A 1044 -32.20 -15.10 -41.66
CA LEU A 1044 -32.02 -14.18 -42.79
C LEU A 1044 -30.81 -14.52 -43.65
N VAL A 1045 -29.71 -14.98 -43.04
CA VAL A 1045 -28.44 -15.26 -43.76
C VAL A 1045 -28.44 -16.61 -44.44
N ALA A 1046 -28.99 -17.66 -43.81
CA ALA A 1046 -28.90 -19.03 -44.31
C ALA A 1046 -29.35 -19.18 -45.79
N PRO A 1047 -30.46 -18.56 -46.24
CA PRO A 1047 -30.88 -18.62 -47.64
C PRO A 1047 -30.00 -17.82 -48.60
N LEU A 1048 -29.21 -16.86 -48.10
CA LEU A 1048 -28.32 -16.00 -48.89
C LEU A 1048 -26.98 -16.66 -49.18
N VAL A 1049 -26.53 -17.59 -48.34
CA VAL A 1049 -25.20 -18.23 -48.43
C VAL A 1049 -24.83 -18.68 -49.86
N PRO A 1050 -25.71 -19.34 -50.63
CA PRO A 1050 -25.37 -19.77 -52.00
C PRO A 1050 -25.20 -18.62 -53.01
N LYS A 1051 -25.73 -17.44 -52.69
CA LYS A 1051 -25.72 -16.24 -53.55
C LYS A 1051 -24.53 -15.32 -53.24
N LEU A 1052 -23.98 -15.38 -52.02
CA LEU A 1052 -22.85 -14.57 -51.60
C LEU A 1052 -21.55 -15.00 -52.32
N LYS A 1053 -20.90 -14.04 -52.98
CA LYS A 1053 -19.61 -14.26 -53.67
C LYS A 1053 -18.45 -13.44 -53.08
N ASP A 1054 -18.76 -12.39 -52.34
CA ASP A 1054 -17.77 -11.54 -51.68
C ASP A 1054 -17.23 -12.19 -50.40
N ALA A 1055 -15.92 -12.15 -50.20
CA ALA A 1055 -15.27 -12.78 -49.06
C ALA A 1055 -15.65 -12.11 -47.72
N SER A 1056 -15.88 -10.79 -47.70
CA SER A 1056 -16.30 -10.08 -46.48
C SER A 1056 -17.73 -10.44 -46.10
N ALA A 1057 -18.60 -10.54 -47.09
CA ALA A 1057 -19.99 -10.98 -46.91
C ALA A 1057 -20.09 -12.43 -46.41
N LEU A 1058 -19.32 -13.34 -47.00
CA LEU A 1058 -19.23 -14.74 -46.57
C LEU A 1058 -18.66 -14.87 -45.16
N LYS A 1059 -17.71 -14.00 -44.79
CA LYS A 1059 -17.16 -13.95 -43.43
C LYS A 1059 -18.22 -13.58 -42.40
N ILE A 1060 -18.97 -12.51 -42.65
CA ILE A 1060 -20.10 -12.11 -41.81
C ILE A 1060 -21.12 -13.25 -41.72
N ALA A 1061 -21.44 -13.89 -42.85
CA ALA A 1061 -22.43 -14.96 -42.90
C ALA A 1061 -22.07 -16.17 -42.05
N TYR A 1062 -20.85 -16.72 -42.18
CA TYR A 1062 -20.47 -17.89 -41.40
C TYR A 1062 -20.32 -17.55 -39.91
N THR A 1063 -19.85 -16.35 -39.55
CA THR A 1063 -19.77 -15.93 -38.15
C THR A 1063 -21.16 -15.92 -37.51
N ILE A 1064 -22.14 -15.28 -38.15
CA ILE A 1064 -23.52 -15.22 -37.65
C ILE A 1064 -24.10 -16.63 -37.49
N LEU A 1065 -23.95 -17.48 -38.50
CA LEU A 1065 -24.55 -18.81 -38.53
C LEU A 1065 -23.92 -19.75 -37.48
N LEU A 1066 -22.59 -19.77 -37.36
CA LEU A 1066 -21.91 -20.63 -36.39
C LEU A 1066 -22.17 -20.19 -34.95
N GLU A 1067 -22.11 -18.89 -34.66
CA GLU A 1067 -22.38 -18.38 -33.30
C GLU A 1067 -23.86 -18.54 -32.91
N SER A 1068 -24.77 -18.49 -33.90
CA SER A 1068 -26.20 -18.74 -33.69
C SER A 1068 -26.59 -20.22 -33.71
N ARG A 1069 -25.62 -21.14 -33.76
CA ARG A 1069 -25.78 -22.61 -33.78
C ARG A 1069 -26.43 -23.23 -35.03
N PHE A 1070 -26.43 -22.52 -36.16
CA PHE A 1070 -26.81 -23.03 -37.48
C PHE A 1070 -25.60 -23.70 -38.14
N VAL A 1071 -25.17 -24.83 -37.57
CA VAL A 1071 -23.86 -25.44 -37.84
C VAL A 1071 -23.71 -25.89 -39.30
N ARG A 1072 -24.76 -26.42 -39.92
CA ARG A 1072 -24.69 -26.95 -41.29
C ARG A 1072 -24.54 -25.83 -42.33
N GLU A 1073 -25.37 -24.80 -42.22
CA GLU A 1073 -25.36 -23.62 -43.08
C GLU A 1073 -24.10 -22.78 -42.82
N GLY A 1074 -23.67 -22.68 -41.56
CA GLY A 1074 -22.43 -22.02 -41.17
C GLY A 1074 -21.18 -22.72 -41.71
N GLU A 1075 -21.16 -24.06 -41.72
CA GLU A 1075 -20.08 -24.83 -42.37
C GLU A 1075 -20.06 -24.58 -43.89
N GLN A 1076 -21.22 -24.51 -44.55
CA GLN A 1076 -21.31 -24.18 -45.97
C GLN A 1076 -20.80 -22.78 -46.29
N ALA A 1077 -21.17 -21.78 -45.47
CA ALA A 1077 -20.69 -20.42 -45.61
C ALA A 1077 -19.18 -20.30 -45.34
N LEU A 1078 -18.66 -21.04 -44.36
CA LEU A 1078 -17.23 -21.10 -44.04
C LEU A 1078 -16.42 -21.75 -45.16
N ASP A 1079 -16.90 -22.86 -45.71
CA ASP A 1079 -16.29 -23.53 -46.86
C ASP A 1079 -16.29 -22.62 -48.11
N ALA A 1080 -17.39 -21.89 -48.36
CA ALA A 1080 -17.47 -20.90 -49.44
C ALA A 1080 -16.50 -19.72 -49.21
N TYR A 1081 -16.38 -19.20 -47.98
CA TYR A 1081 -15.40 -18.17 -47.61
C TYR A 1081 -13.97 -18.64 -47.87
N LEU A 1082 -13.63 -19.85 -47.42
CA LEU A 1082 -12.29 -20.42 -47.58
C LEU A 1082 -11.96 -20.75 -49.04
N LYS A 1083 -12.95 -21.06 -49.88
CA LYS A 1083 -12.77 -21.17 -51.34
C LYS A 1083 -12.52 -19.82 -52.00
N ALA A 1084 -13.19 -18.77 -51.52
CA ALA A 1084 -12.99 -17.40 -52.01
C ALA A 1084 -11.68 -16.77 -51.49
N ASN A 1085 -11.18 -17.22 -50.33
CA ASN A 1085 -9.96 -16.72 -49.69
C ASN A 1085 -9.05 -17.85 -49.13
N PRO A 1086 -8.49 -18.71 -50.01
CA PRO A 1086 -7.83 -19.95 -49.60
C PRO A 1086 -6.52 -19.76 -48.82
N THR A 1087 -5.88 -18.58 -48.91
CA THR A 1087 -4.59 -18.28 -48.27
C THR A 1087 -4.68 -17.19 -47.19
N GLY A 1088 -5.87 -16.66 -46.89
CA GLY A 1088 -5.99 -15.45 -46.10
C GLY A 1088 -6.33 -15.61 -44.61
N ASP A 1089 -6.77 -16.78 -44.14
CA ASP A 1089 -7.31 -16.92 -42.77
C ASP A 1089 -7.09 -18.31 -42.16
N ALA A 1090 -5.98 -18.49 -41.43
CA ALA A 1090 -5.64 -19.75 -40.77
C ALA A 1090 -6.63 -20.13 -39.66
N GLU A 1091 -7.24 -19.15 -39.00
CA GLU A 1091 -8.22 -19.40 -37.93
C GLU A 1091 -9.51 -19.99 -38.51
N ALA A 1092 -9.97 -19.49 -39.66
CA ALA A 1092 -11.13 -20.03 -40.38
C ALA A 1092 -10.91 -21.48 -40.84
N TRP A 1093 -9.72 -21.82 -41.36
CA TRP A 1093 -9.36 -23.21 -41.70
C TRP A 1093 -9.35 -24.14 -40.49
N LEU A 1094 -8.90 -23.64 -39.34
CA LEU A 1094 -8.89 -24.38 -38.08
C LEU A 1094 -10.31 -24.60 -37.53
N GLN A 1095 -11.18 -23.59 -37.63
CA GLN A 1095 -12.60 -23.72 -37.31
C GLN A 1095 -13.29 -24.76 -38.20
N LEU A 1096 -13.01 -24.77 -39.51
CA LEU A 1096 -13.58 -25.77 -40.43
C LEU A 1096 -13.11 -27.19 -40.07
N ALA A 1097 -11.82 -27.36 -39.73
CA ALA A 1097 -11.28 -28.64 -39.28
C ALA A 1097 -12.00 -29.17 -38.03
N LEU A 1098 -12.25 -28.31 -37.05
CA LEU A 1098 -12.98 -28.65 -35.82
C LEU A 1098 -14.43 -29.07 -36.12
N LEU A 1099 -15.14 -28.34 -36.97
CA LEU A 1099 -16.50 -28.68 -37.38
C LEU A 1099 -16.57 -30.04 -38.09
N GLN A 1100 -15.64 -30.29 -39.02
CA GLN A 1100 -15.56 -31.56 -39.74
C GLN A 1100 -15.21 -32.73 -38.83
N HIS A 1101 -14.33 -32.54 -37.84
CA HIS A 1101 -13.99 -33.57 -36.85
C HIS A 1101 -15.19 -33.94 -35.99
N ARG A 1102 -15.91 -32.94 -35.46
CA ARG A 1102 -17.14 -33.12 -34.68
C ARG A 1102 -18.25 -33.81 -35.48
N ALA A 1103 -18.30 -33.58 -36.79
CA ALA A 1103 -19.20 -34.27 -37.72
C ALA A 1103 -18.73 -35.67 -38.15
N GLY A 1104 -17.62 -36.19 -37.59
CA GLY A 1104 -17.06 -37.51 -37.89
C GLY A 1104 -16.29 -37.60 -39.21
N ARG A 1105 -16.12 -36.49 -39.94
CA ARG A 1105 -15.40 -36.41 -41.23
C ARG A 1105 -13.89 -36.24 -41.03
N ARG A 1106 -13.25 -37.25 -40.43
CA ARG A 1106 -11.82 -37.22 -40.03
C ARG A 1106 -10.85 -36.88 -41.17
N ALA A 1107 -11.06 -37.44 -42.36
CA ALA A 1107 -10.19 -37.16 -43.52
C ALA A 1107 -10.25 -35.70 -43.99
N ALA A 1108 -11.46 -35.12 -44.01
CA ALA A 1108 -11.65 -33.71 -44.35
C ALA A 1108 -11.06 -32.79 -43.27
N ALA A 1109 -11.28 -33.11 -41.99
CA ALA A 1109 -10.73 -32.38 -40.86
C ALA A 1109 -9.20 -32.29 -40.91
N MET A 1110 -8.52 -33.41 -41.21
CA MET A 1110 -7.06 -33.43 -41.38
C MET A 1110 -6.58 -32.58 -42.57
N SER A 1111 -7.33 -32.57 -43.67
CA SER A 1111 -7.00 -31.75 -44.85
C SER A 1111 -7.13 -30.25 -44.54
N SER A 1112 -8.23 -29.84 -43.91
CA SER A 1112 -8.46 -28.45 -43.47
C SER A 1112 -7.44 -28.01 -42.41
N PHE A 1113 -7.08 -28.90 -41.47
CA PHE A 1113 -6.04 -28.64 -40.48
C PHE A 1113 -4.66 -28.46 -41.12
N ASN A 1114 -4.32 -29.31 -42.11
CA ASN A 1114 -3.08 -29.17 -42.86
C ASN A 1114 -3.01 -27.83 -43.60
N GLN A 1115 -4.14 -27.36 -44.12
CA GLN A 1115 -4.25 -26.06 -44.77
C GLN A 1115 -4.09 -24.91 -43.78
N ALA A 1116 -4.67 -24.99 -42.57
CA ALA A 1116 -4.47 -24.01 -41.50
C ALA A 1116 -2.98 -23.86 -41.13
N VAL A 1117 -2.26 -24.98 -41.01
CA VAL A 1117 -0.81 -25.00 -40.74
C VAL A 1117 -0.02 -24.38 -41.90
N TYR A 1118 -0.42 -24.66 -43.15
CA TYR A 1118 0.22 -24.09 -44.33
C TYR A 1118 0.02 -22.56 -44.43
N VAL A 1119 -1.17 -22.06 -44.07
CA VAL A 1119 -1.46 -20.62 -44.08
C VAL A 1119 -0.70 -19.88 -42.98
N ASN A 1120 -0.77 -20.35 -41.73
CA ASN A 1120 -0.02 -19.74 -40.61
C ASN A 1120 0.11 -20.70 -39.41
N SER A 1121 1.26 -21.35 -39.29
CA SER A 1121 1.55 -22.28 -38.20
C SER A 1121 1.47 -21.65 -36.80
N SER A 1122 1.85 -20.38 -36.64
CA SER A 1122 1.85 -19.70 -35.33
C SER A 1122 0.45 -19.55 -34.72
N VAL A 1123 -0.59 -19.45 -35.56
CA VAL A 1123 -1.99 -19.38 -35.11
C VAL A 1123 -2.42 -20.73 -34.57
N VAL A 1124 -2.11 -21.81 -35.30
CA VAL A 1124 -2.38 -23.19 -34.87
C VAL A 1124 -1.65 -23.51 -33.57
N GLU A 1125 -0.40 -23.05 -33.43
CA GLU A 1125 0.37 -23.24 -32.20
C GLU A 1125 -0.26 -22.56 -30.99
N ARG A 1126 -0.66 -21.30 -31.12
CA ARG A 1126 -1.36 -20.58 -30.04
C ARG A 1126 -2.68 -21.25 -29.65
N ARG A 1127 -3.44 -21.79 -30.60
CA ARG A 1127 -4.69 -22.51 -30.31
C ARG A 1127 -4.44 -23.86 -29.64
N LEU A 1128 -3.42 -24.60 -30.04
CA LEU A 1128 -3.02 -25.86 -29.39
C LEU A 1128 -2.53 -25.65 -27.95
N GLN A 1129 -1.90 -24.52 -27.62
CA GLN A 1129 -1.49 -24.19 -26.24
C GLN A 1129 -2.67 -24.08 -25.26
N LYS A 1130 -3.89 -23.79 -25.76
CA LYS A 1130 -5.12 -23.75 -24.95
C LYS A 1130 -5.68 -25.14 -24.59
N ARG A 1131 -5.06 -26.23 -25.08
CA ARG A 1131 -5.41 -27.64 -24.80
C ARG A 1131 -6.88 -28.01 -25.07
N GLU A 1132 -7.47 -27.50 -26.14
CA GLU A 1132 -8.78 -27.94 -26.61
C GLU A 1132 -8.71 -29.42 -27.07
N SER A 1133 -9.55 -30.30 -26.49
CA SER A 1133 -9.51 -31.75 -26.69
C SER A 1133 -9.62 -32.17 -28.16
N ASP A 1134 -10.60 -31.60 -28.87
CA ASP A 1134 -10.89 -31.92 -30.27
C ASP A 1134 -9.71 -31.53 -31.18
N LEU A 1135 -9.05 -30.40 -30.89
CA LEU A 1135 -7.92 -29.92 -31.68
C LEU A 1135 -6.67 -30.78 -31.47
N LEU A 1136 -6.46 -31.27 -30.24
CA LEU A 1136 -5.39 -32.22 -29.91
C LEU A 1136 -5.59 -33.57 -30.61
N GLU A 1137 -6.83 -34.05 -30.72
CA GLU A 1137 -7.15 -35.26 -31.48
C GLU A 1137 -6.87 -35.11 -32.98
N ILE A 1138 -7.28 -33.98 -33.58
CA ILE A 1138 -6.99 -33.68 -34.99
C ILE A 1138 -5.48 -33.59 -35.21
N TYR A 1139 -4.75 -32.89 -34.33
CA TYR A 1139 -3.31 -32.75 -34.40
C TYR A 1139 -2.57 -34.09 -34.27
N THR A 1140 -2.95 -34.92 -33.29
CA THR A 1140 -2.31 -36.24 -33.10
C THR A 1140 -2.59 -37.17 -34.28
N GLY A 1141 -3.80 -37.11 -34.86
CA GLY A 1141 -4.12 -37.79 -36.11
C GLY A 1141 -3.28 -37.29 -37.30
N TRP A 1142 -3.17 -35.98 -37.46
CA TRP A 1142 -2.38 -35.33 -38.51
C TRP A 1142 -0.87 -35.63 -38.39
N ALA A 1143 -0.30 -35.54 -37.18
CA ALA A 1143 1.11 -35.77 -36.91
C ALA A 1143 1.56 -37.22 -37.21
N ARG A 1144 0.65 -38.20 -37.05
CA ARG A 1144 0.90 -39.60 -37.40
C ARG A 1144 1.01 -39.84 -38.92
N HIS A 1145 0.45 -38.96 -39.75
CA HIS A 1145 0.41 -39.09 -41.21
C HIS A 1145 1.42 -38.19 -41.94
N GLN A 1146 2.27 -37.44 -41.23
CA GLN A 1146 3.33 -36.61 -41.82
C GLN A 1146 4.62 -37.42 -42.08
N PRO A 1147 5.35 -37.18 -43.19
CA PRO A 1147 6.62 -37.85 -43.47
C PRO A 1147 7.69 -37.53 -42.40
N ARG A 1148 8.52 -38.54 -42.07
CA ARG A 1148 9.49 -38.54 -40.93
C ARG A 1148 10.38 -37.28 -40.82
N ASN A 1149 10.63 -36.54 -41.90
CA ASN A 1149 11.44 -35.31 -41.86
C ASN A 1149 10.70 -34.10 -41.24
N ARG A 1150 9.37 -33.99 -41.35
CA ARG A 1150 8.57 -32.91 -40.71
C ARG A 1150 8.20 -33.21 -39.24
N GLN A 1151 8.26 -34.48 -38.82
CA GLN A 1151 8.05 -34.87 -37.41
C GLN A 1151 9.15 -34.32 -36.49
N ARG A 1152 10.38 -34.08 -36.98
CA ARG A 1152 11.49 -33.52 -36.18
C ARG A 1152 11.40 -32.01 -35.95
N GLU A 1153 10.90 -31.24 -36.92
CA GLU A 1153 10.71 -29.79 -36.77
C GLU A 1153 9.45 -29.44 -35.95
N SER A 1154 8.36 -30.23 -36.08
CA SER A 1154 7.14 -30.05 -35.29
C SER A 1154 7.28 -30.46 -33.82
N THR A 1155 8.25 -31.34 -33.49
CA THR A 1155 8.55 -31.71 -32.10
C THR A 1155 9.59 -30.81 -31.43
N SER A 1156 10.39 -30.04 -32.18
CA SER A 1156 11.39 -29.12 -31.60
C SER A 1156 10.82 -27.77 -31.18
N VAL A 1157 9.67 -27.36 -31.72
CA VAL A 1157 8.96 -26.12 -31.31
C VAL A 1157 8.17 -26.30 -29.99
N TRP A 1158 8.00 -27.54 -29.53
CA TRP A 1158 7.09 -27.90 -28.42
C TRP A 1158 7.74 -28.62 -27.22
N LYS A 1159 9.07 -28.75 -27.20
CA LYS A 1159 9.83 -28.93 -25.95
C LYS A 1159 10.17 -27.57 -25.38
#